data_AF-A0A1M6EPN1-F1
#
_entry.id   AF-A0A1M6EPN1-F1
#
_cell.length_a   1.000
_cell.length_b   1.000
_cell.length_c   1.000
_cell.angle_alpha   90.00
_cell.angle_beta   90.00
_cell.angle_gamma   90.00
#
_symmetry.space_group_name_H-M   'P 1'
#
loop_
_entity.id
_entity.type
_entity.pdbx_description
1 polymer ?
#
loop_
_entity_poly.entity_id
_entity_poly.type
_entity_poly.pdbx_seq_one_letter_code
_entity_poly.pdbx_strand_id
1 'polypeptide(L)'
;MIYFAPVVYAQGEATQNDQQTIPDYSQAIDMLLELGFPDNKGYEYKTIKSPGLENSRRSTFSSSGDSADPPKLKGTGWLTKSPQDPSKQPVIFLDGTSRLYQESSSPNYTANDQPIQGKSSDANLLDDLKLVQKWLLAHSSSQTESHRWQYGGKDVFTSYFALACQAHRAGHTKEANQLIATLFRLSPSPESIIDGVITNIADAKLKVATQTFYKSKDWKAYHKDLISLQTTYSRGWSSRYALAMLIPKVEKRANGVEITSPSVEGVKFSPKVVDIITLTGKDGQKISVPMSDYYSSSDDQGLWLLDDQTHNPSDPPFTQLTQLGMEGFLALAALIGDDTLLLTVTDPGTHYSSYSYGYSYYNSDSSEIEQAEQLYRRMDRPKTRGEIALAYVKQCLPGLSSRDNFSGGQQYTDDEVKTTAIKFWKEHRNDSKLELVTYYLKNGNQTTISKVAASLLKDGSPESLALFENTVLESDSPSQYSQEVKNYTLKQRQKAKDFISKYKEALINELGTEKLENYEHSGQYTIMNDGGVEKFIEKLLRYTEGLKPSQLLVRLSRPEGNTQETLEQLQVALQSKPLGKYRSKFAYAAAKSDDVKAMQIITFLFQLDSSGQGMSEAGTAVDGDSPQAPKEGFDPPLSKFEAEDWLNLLQRTEKQASRYGEGTSIADRVGVLLENYANPNSDQEYFYQLYALLGAEEASKLYINRSTARLNGEDVPPLPSKDDVSEERLEEIVQQITDAKPAEVLTILEKLSVSEHLAWDGYLDENDPPEPFQKLGSLITKIDSSRATKNDTTQKAEEALKSLIIGKELNAETIQNLLPKLSENHQSLAGYSISISRNQSQPGYAAYLFSSSIMKARSESLTTLDKEISEKKHDHYVSLLLNPRSNDESNIILHSAKEITKDDVSKIVSTIENMNQGYLNAVITIESQTSIAASNAAREANKDEREAVIKFIKENAKAKLPDEVFEKMDLETLKQIKLQLEANPGSF
;
A
#
# COMPACT_ATOMS: atom_id res chain seq x y z
N MET A 1 45.79 -4.59 -5.52
CA MET A 1 45.33 -6.00 -5.34
C MET A 1 45.42 -6.32 -3.86
N ILE A 2 44.29 -6.67 -3.22
CA ILE A 2 44.28 -7.17 -1.84
C ILE A 2 44.63 -8.67 -1.94
N TYR A 3 45.82 -9.06 -1.51
CA TYR A 3 46.24 -10.47 -1.45
C TYR A 3 46.29 -10.88 0.03
N PHE A 4 45.36 -11.72 0.46
CA PHE A 4 45.50 -12.44 1.72
C PHE A 4 46.45 -13.62 1.45
N ALA A 5 47.47 -13.81 2.28
CA ALA A 5 48.36 -14.96 2.11
C ALA A 5 47.55 -16.26 2.30
N PRO A 6 47.70 -17.27 1.44
CA PRO A 6 46.97 -18.52 1.57
C PRO A 6 47.35 -19.22 2.88
N VAL A 7 46.36 -19.46 3.73
CA VAL A 7 46.51 -20.32 4.91
C VAL A 7 46.55 -21.76 4.40
N VAL A 8 47.66 -22.46 4.66
CA VAL A 8 47.82 -23.87 4.29
C VAL A 8 46.86 -24.70 5.13
N TYR A 9 45.85 -25.30 4.49
CA TYR A 9 44.90 -26.22 5.13
C TYR A 9 45.59 -27.55 5.43
N ALA A 10 45.91 -27.80 6.69
CA ALA A 10 46.14 -29.16 7.18
C ALA A 10 44.79 -29.76 7.59
N GLN A 11 44.29 -30.75 6.83
CA GLN A 11 43.18 -31.60 7.26
C GLN A 11 43.69 -32.56 8.34
N GLY A 12 43.73 -32.11 9.59
CA GLY A 12 44.04 -32.92 10.77
C GLY A 12 42.98 -32.70 11.84
N GLU A 13 42.54 -33.77 12.50
CA GLU A 13 41.58 -33.74 13.60
C GLU A 13 42.02 -32.74 14.68
N ALA A 14 41.15 -31.79 15.00
CA ALA A 14 41.42 -30.69 15.91
C ALA A 14 41.63 -31.20 17.35
N THR A 15 42.88 -31.29 17.79
CA THR A 15 43.22 -31.25 19.22
C THR A 15 43.40 -29.79 19.64
N GLN A 16 42.87 -29.47 20.82
CA GLN A 16 42.53 -28.14 21.30
C GLN A 16 43.73 -27.24 21.71
N ASN A 17 44.94 -27.45 21.17
CA ASN A 17 46.16 -26.88 21.78
C ASN A 17 47.23 -26.27 20.85
N ASP A 18 46.96 -26.04 19.57
CA ASP A 18 47.86 -25.21 18.76
C ASP A 18 47.51 -23.73 18.91
N GLN A 19 48.34 -23.00 19.68
CA GLN A 19 48.37 -21.54 19.71
C GLN A 19 48.88 -20.99 18.37
N GLN A 20 48.12 -21.16 17.30
CA GLN A 20 48.40 -20.50 16.04
C GLN A 20 48.22 -18.99 16.24
N THR A 21 49.25 -18.20 15.96
CA THR A 21 49.18 -16.73 16.10
C THR A 21 48.10 -16.20 15.16
N ILE A 22 47.04 -15.61 15.73
CA ILE A 22 45.95 -14.98 14.97
C ILE A 22 46.56 -13.85 14.12
N PRO A 23 46.40 -13.86 12.78
CA PRO A 23 46.91 -12.79 11.93
C PRO A 23 46.33 -11.43 12.29
N ASP A 24 47.12 -10.37 12.11
CA ASP A 24 46.62 -8.99 12.19
C ASP A 24 46.04 -8.57 10.83
N TYR A 25 44.76 -8.22 10.82
CA TYR A 25 44.03 -7.84 9.61
C TYR A 25 43.91 -6.31 9.42
N SER A 26 44.58 -5.50 10.26
CA SER A 26 44.50 -4.02 10.22
C SER A 26 44.68 -3.44 8.81
N GLN A 27 45.75 -3.85 8.11
CA GLN A 27 46.04 -3.35 6.76
C GLN A 27 44.94 -3.68 5.75
N ALA A 28 44.35 -4.88 5.83
CA ALA A 28 43.27 -5.27 4.93
C ALA A 28 41.99 -4.48 5.18
N ILE A 29 41.71 -4.16 6.45
CA ILE A 29 40.56 -3.33 6.84
C ILE A 29 40.76 -1.90 6.34
N ASP A 30 41.97 -1.34 6.44
CA ASP A 30 42.27 -0.01 5.89
C ASP A 30 42.07 0.03 4.36
N MET A 31 42.42 -1.04 3.65
CA MET A 31 42.13 -1.16 2.21
C MET A 31 40.62 -1.18 1.90
N LEU A 32 39.78 -1.78 2.76
CA LEU A 32 38.32 -1.72 2.60
C LEU A 32 37.78 -0.30 2.82
N LEU A 33 38.35 0.45 3.77
CA LEU A 33 38.00 1.86 3.99
C LEU A 33 38.36 2.73 2.79
N GLU A 34 39.52 2.52 2.17
CA GLU A 34 39.92 3.20 0.93
C GLU A 34 38.94 2.92 -0.23
N LEU A 35 38.33 1.73 -0.25
CA LEU A 35 37.27 1.36 -1.19
C LEU A 35 35.90 1.96 -0.83
N GLY A 36 35.76 2.66 0.30
CA GLY A 36 34.52 3.29 0.72
C GLY A 36 33.67 2.48 1.69
N PHE A 37 34.23 1.44 2.32
CA PHE A 37 33.62 0.84 3.50
C PHE A 37 33.42 1.92 4.58
N PRO A 38 32.24 2.01 5.22
CA PRO A 38 32.00 3.09 6.17
C PRO A 38 32.94 3.02 7.38
N ASP A 39 33.65 4.12 7.64
CA ASP A 39 34.48 4.22 8.85
C ASP A 39 33.60 4.57 10.06
N ASN A 40 33.44 3.61 10.97
CA ASN A 40 32.74 3.78 12.23
C ASN A 40 33.66 4.23 13.37
N LYS A 41 34.90 4.64 13.09
CA LYS A 41 35.79 5.18 14.11
C LYS A 41 35.16 6.41 14.77
N GLY A 42 34.98 6.34 16.09
CA GLY A 42 34.32 7.39 16.86
C GLY A 42 32.78 7.30 16.88
N TYR A 43 32.19 6.25 16.33
CA TYR A 43 30.76 5.93 16.46
C TYR A 43 30.51 5.06 17.70
N GLU A 44 29.25 4.98 18.11
CA GLU A 44 28.77 4.09 19.17
C GLU A 44 27.97 2.94 18.60
N TYR A 45 28.28 1.74 19.07
CA TYR A 45 27.51 0.54 18.76
C TYR A 45 26.19 0.54 19.53
N LYS A 46 25.07 0.50 18.82
CA LYS A 46 23.73 0.67 19.38
C LYS A 46 22.76 -0.37 18.82
N THR A 47 21.74 -0.69 19.60
CA THR A 47 20.53 -1.36 19.13
C THR A 47 19.63 -0.31 18.49
N ILE A 48 19.30 -0.46 17.21
CA ILE A 48 18.36 0.41 16.49
C ILE A 48 17.05 -0.34 16.27
N LYS A 49 15.91 0.22 16.67
CA LYS A 49 14.57 -0.34 16.50
C LYS A 49 13.74 0.56 15.58
N SER A 50 13.22 0.03 14.48
CA SER A 50 12.40 0.76 13.51
C SER A 50 11.42 -0.19 12.82
N PRO A 51 10.16 0.21 12.53
CA PRO A 51 9.23 -0.56 11.72
C PRO A 51 9.83 -0.84 10.35
N GLY A 52 9.63 -2.06 9.86
CA GLY A 52 10.22 -2.52 8.61
C GLY A 52 11.68 -2.96 8.72
N LEU A 53 12.48 -2.39 9.64
CA LEU A 53 13.86 -2.84 9.90
C LEU A 53 13.88 -4.21 10.59
N GLU A 54 12.88 -4.53 11.42
CA GLU A 54 12.74 -5.86 12.03
C GLU A 54 12.33 -6.93 11.01
N ASN A 55 11.54 -6.57 10.00
CA ASN A 55 11.17 -7.46 8.89
C ASN A 55 12.30 -7.57 7.85
N SER A 56 13.06 -6.51 7.59
CA SER A 56 14.25 -6.55 6.72
C SER A 56 15.44 -7.26 7.37
N ARG A 57 15.51 -7.28 8.71
CA ARG A 57 16.47 -8.12 9.46
C ARG A 57 16.15 -9.59 9.36
N ARG A 58 14.86 -9.94 9.34
CA ARG A 58 14.40 -11.30 9.03
C ARG A 58 14.76 -11.72 7.61
N SER A 59 14.96 -10.81 6.67
CA SER A 59 15.35 -11.23 5.32
C SER A 59 16.85 -11.30 5.09
N THR A 60 17.69 -10.48 5.75
CA THR A 60 19.16 -10.69 5.70
C THR A 60 19.64 -11.85 6.57
N PHE A 61 18.88 -12.22 7.62
CA PHE A 61 19.29 -13.28 8.55
C PHE A 61 18.30 -14.46 8.71
N SER A 62 17.03 -14.36 8.28
CA SER A 62 16.00 -15.38 8.58
C SER A 62 15.23 -15.93 7.37
N SER A 63 15.73 -15.77 6.15
CA SER A 63 15.06 -16.30 4.96
C SER A 63 15.42 -17.75 4.63
N SER A 64 16.51 -18.29 5.18
CA SER A 64 16.78 -19.72 5.12
C SER A 64 15.85 -20.40 6.11
N GLY A 65 14.72 -20.92 5.62
CA GLY A 65 13.65 -21.53 6.41
C GLY A 65 13.99 -22.82 7.17
N ASP A 66 15.21 -22.97 7.70
CA ASP A 66 15.66 -24.18 8.39
C ASP A 66 16.45 -23.90 9.69
N SER A 67 15.83 -24.32 10.80
CA SER A 67 16.28 -24.74 12.16
C SER A 67 17.50 -24.15 12.89
N ALA A 68 18.42 -23.39 12.28
CA ALA A 68 19.59 -22.82 12.95
C ALA A 68 19.47 -21.30 12.99
N ASP A 69 18.59 -20.80 13.86
CA ASP A 69 18.41 -19.35 14.06
C ASP A 69 19.79 -18.70 14.35
N PRO A 70 20.21 -17.69 13.55
CA PRO A 70 21.42 -16.94 13.87
C PRO A 70 21.30 -16.27 15.24
N PRO A 71 22.43 -15.98 15.91
CA PRO A 71 22.43 -15.38 17.23
C PRO A 71 21.68 -14.05 17.17
N LYS A 72 20.72 -13.87 18.09
CA LYS A 72 20.02 -12.61 18.27
C LYS A 72 20.98 -11.58 18.86
N LEU A 73 21.61 -10.80 17.99
CA LEU A 73 22.51 -9.72 18.40
C LEU A 73 21.73 -8.61 19.08
N LYS A 74 22.33 -8.01 20.11
CA LYS A 74 21.72 -6.87 20.81
C LYS A 74 21.90 -5.61 19.99
N GLY A 75 23.10 -5.31 19.51
CA GLY A 75 23.37 -4.16 18.65
C GLY A 75 23.10 -4.45 17.18
N THR A 76 22.77 -3.40 16.44
CA THR A 76 22.28 -3.53 15.06
C THR A 76 22.81 -2.44 14.13
N GLY A 77 23.60 -1.50 14.66
CA GLY A 77 24.32 -0.52 13.87
C GLY A 77 25.20 0.38 14.72
N TRP A 78 25.83 1.34 14.05
CA TRP A 78 26.74 2.32 14.61
C TRP A 78 26.21 3.72 14.35
N LEU A 79 26.11 4.52 15.41
CA LEU A 79 25.64 5.89 15.37
C LEU A 79 26.77 6.84 15.75
N THR A 80 26.93 7.96 15.03
CA THR A 80 27.99 8.93 15.37
C THR A 80 27.77 9.50 16.79
N LYS A 81 28.84 9.62 17.59
CA LYS A 81 28.76 10.15 18.98
C LYS A 81 28.21 11.58 19.07
N SER A 82 28.40 12.36 18.01
CA SER A 82 28.04 13.78 17.98
C SER A 82 27.77 14.18 16.52
N PRO A 83 26.59 13.85 15.96
CA PRO A 83 26.25 14.31 14.62
C PRO A 83 26.21 15.83 14.59
N GLN A 84 26.68 16.43 13.49
CA GLN A 84 26.51 17.86 13.26
C GLN A 84 25.03 18.23 13.08
N ASP A 85 24.24 17.31 12.54
CA ASP A 85 22.79 17.41 12.38
C ASP A 85 22.11 16.15 12.93
N PRO A 86 21.45 16.21 14.10
CA PRO A 86 20.71 15.09 14.70
C PRO A 86 19.55 14.57 13.84
N SER A 87 19.04 15.39 12.90
CA SER A 87 17.95 14.99 12.00
C SER A 87 18.42 14.13 10.82
N LYS A 88 19.73 14.07 10.57
CA LYS A 88 20.36 13.35 9.46
C LYS A 88 21.64 12.68 9.93
N GLN A 89 21.53 11.88 10.99
CA GLN A 89 22.66 11.17 11.55
C GLN A 89 23.06 10.01 10.62
N PRO A 90 24.32 9.91 10.18
CA PRO A 90 24.76 8.70 9.49
C PRO A 90 24.69 7.52 10.46
N VAL A 91 23.98 6.47 10.06
CA VAL A 91 24.02 5.13 10.66
C VAL A 91 24.79 4.20 9.75
N ILE A 92 25.62 3.35 10.35
CA ILE A 92 26.26 2.23 9.66
C ILE A 92 25.65 0.94 10.19
N PHE A 93 25.04 0.13 9.33
CA PHE A 93 24.46 -1.15 9.72
C PHE A 93 25.51 -2.27 9.72
N LEU A 94 25.14 -3.42 10.30
CA LEU A 94 26.04 -4.57 10.46
C LEU A 94 26.47 -5.17 9.11
N ASP A 95 25.70 -4.96 8.04
CA ASP A 95 26.02 -5.39 6.68
C ASP A 95 27.03 -4.49 5.95
N GLY A 96 27.51 -3.44 6.64
CA GLY A 96 28.45 -2.46 6.08
C GLY A 96 27.78 -1.37 5.24
N THR A 97 26.45 -1.30 5.18
CA THR A 97 25.74 -0.21 4.49
C THR A 97 25.61 1.01 5.39
N SER A 98 25.56 2.19 4.78
CA SER A 98 25.31 3.45 5.50
C SER A 98 24.03 4.09 5.02
N ARG A 99 23.26 4.65 5.95
CA ARG A 99 22.04 5.41 5.66
C ARG A 99 21.96 6.63 6.57
N LEU A 100 21.03 7.52 6.27
CA LEU A 100 20.61 8.52 7.23
C LEU A 100 19.67 7.87 8.25
N TYR A 101 19.84 8.24 9.50
CA TYR A 101 19.07 7.83 10.65
C TYR A 101 18.62 9.07 11.39
N GLN A 102 17.42 8.98 11.91
CA GLN A 102 16.82 10.01 12.74
C GLN A 102 16.27 9.31 13.97
N GLU A 103 16.84 9.65 15.13
CA GLU A 103 16.33 9.17 16.41
C GLU A 103 14.88 9.67 16.56
N SER A 104 13.95 8.71 16.63
CA SER A 104 12.52 8.95 16.69
C SER A 104 11.93 8.05 17.76
N SER A 105 11.21 8.67 18.70
CA SER A 105 10.40 7.95 19.67
C SER A 105 9.21 7.23 19.05
N SER A 106 8.83 7.60 17.83
CA SER A 106 7.74 7.00 17.07
C SER A 106 8.23 6.62 15.69
N PRO A 107 8.93 5.50 15.59
CA PRO A 107 9.55 5.13 14.34
C PRO A 107 8.45 4.79 13.32
N ASN A 108 8.63 5.25 12.08
CA ASN A 108 7.72 5.04 10.97
C ASN A 108 8.46 4.35 9.83
N TYR A 109 7.72 3.58 9.04
CA TYR A 109 8.26 3.12 7.77
C TYR A 109 8.32 4.30 6.80
N THR A 110 9.54 4.73 6.45
CA THR A 110 9.77 5.79 5.47
C THR A 110 10.18 5.19 4.12
N ALA A 111 9.71 5.80 3.03
CA ALA A 111 10.12 5.41 1.68
C ALA A 111 11.65 5.54 1.48
N ASN A 112 12.15 4.90 0.42
CA ASN A 112 13.56 5.02 0.03
C ASN A 112 13.95 6.51 -0.12
N ASP A 113 15.07 6.91 0.49
CA ASP A 113 15.71 8.24 0.51
C ASP A 113 15.37 9.17 1.67
N GLN A 114 14.45 8.79 2.55
CA GLN A 114 14.27 9.47 3.84
C GLN A 114 15.16 8.84 4.92
N PRO A 115 15.58 9.61 5.94
CA PRO A 115 16.25 9.06 7.11
C PRO A 115 15.41 7.96 7.76
N ILE A 116 16.06 6.85 8.13
CA ILE A 116 15.42 5.79 8.91
C ILE A 116 15.06 6.34 10.26
N GLN A 117 13.78 6.30 10.60
CA GLN A 117 13.29 6.75 11.90
C GLN A 117 13.26 5.57 12.86
N GLY A 118 14.02 5.65 13.97
CA GLY A 118 14.16 4.53 14.91
C GLY A 118 14.47 4.96 16.34
N LYS A 119 14.39 4.03 17.28
CA LYS A 119 14.95 4.18 18.63
C LYS A 119 16.32 3.53 18.72
N SER A 120 17.26 4.18 19.36
CA SER A 120 18.54 3.59 19.72
C SER A 120 18.65 3.28 21.21
N SER A 121 19.31 2.16 21.55
CA SER A 121 19.70 1.85 22.91
C SER A 121 21.12 1.33 22.96
N ASP A 122 21.75 1.38 24.13
CA ASP A 122 23.10 0.85 24.31
C ASP A 122 23.15 -0.64 23.99
N ALA A 123 24.18 -1.02 23.24
CA ALA A 123 24.49 -2.40 22.95
C ALA A 123 25.93 -2.70 23.37
N ASN A 124 26.16 -3.91 23.86
CA ASN A 124 27.50 -4.37 24.21
C ASN A 124 28.11 -5.14 23.05
N LEU A 125 28.99 -4.47 22.29
CA LEU A 125 29.69 -5.06 21.16
C LEU A 125 30.50 -6.31 21.55
N LEU A 126 31.19 -6.29 22.69
CA LEU A 126 32.00 -7.43 23.13
C LEU A 126 31.14 -8.66 23.44
N ASP A 127 29.94 -8.46 23.99
CA ASP A 127 29.00 -9.57 24.24
C ASP A 127 28.46 -10.14 22.92
N ASP A 128 28.11 -9.28 21.97
CA ASP A 128 27.63 -9.71 20.64
C ASP A 128 28.74 -10.43 19.85
N LEU A 129 29.98 -9.93 19.86
CA LEU A 129 31.12 -10.60 19.21
C LEU A 129 31.38 -11.99 19.82
N LYS A 130 31.29 -12.12 21.16
CA LYS A 130 31.40 -13.43 21.83
C LYS A 130 30.24 -14.36 21.46
N LEU A 131 29.04 -13.82 21.33
CA LEU A 131 27.86 -14.59 20.94
C LEU A 131 27.99 -15.14 19.53
N VAL A 132 28.40 -14.31 18.56
CA VAL A 132 28.71 -14.72 17.18
C VAL A 132 29.83 -15.76 17.17
N GLN A 133 30.94 -15.49 17.86
CA GLN A 133 32.08 -16.39 17.94
C GLN A 133 31.68 -17.77 18.50
N LYS A 134 30.91 -17.79 19.59
CA LYS A 134 30.41 -19.03 20.20
C LYS A 134 29.50 -19.78 19.23
N TRP A 135 28.60 -19.08 18.56
CA TRP A 135 27.67 -19.68 17.61
C TRP A 135 28.41 -20.28 16.41
N LEU A 136 29.32 -19.54 15.78
CA LEU A 136 30.15 -20.04 14.68
C LEU A 136 30.94 -21.30 15.06
N LEU A 137 31.53 -21.32 16.26
CA LEU A 137 32.28 -22.49 16.74
C LEU A 137 31.36 -23.70 17.01
N ALA A 138 30.18 -23.49 17.59
CA ALA A 138 29.23 -24.58 17.86
C ALA A 138 28.74 -25.27 16.57
N HIS A 139 28.57 -24.50 15.49
CA HIS A 139 28.11 -25.01 14.20
C HIS A 139 29.26 -25.57 13.33
N SER A 140 30.51 -25.35 13.71
CA SER A 140 31.66 -25.96 13.03
C SER A 140 31.84 -27.45 13.34
N SER A 141 31.23 -27.93 14.43
CA SER A 141 31.35 -29.32 14.92
C SER A 141 30.25 -30.27 14.42
N SER A 142 29.22 -29.79 13.73
CA SER A 142 28.12 -30.59 13.18
C SER A 142 28.42 -31.01 11.74
N GLN A 143 28.84 -32.27 11.52
CA GLN A 143 29.11 -32.78 10.16
C GLN A 143 27.91 -32.64 9.20
N THR A 144 26.69 -32.70 9.72
CA THR A 144 25.43 -32.56 8.97
C THR A 144 25.13 -31.15 8.47
N GLU A 145 25.81 -30.11 8.97
CA GLU A 145 25.55 -28.72 8.58
C GLU A 145 26.57 -28.16 7.57
N SER A 146 27.68 -28.85 7.33
CA SER A 146 28.72 -28.44 6.37
C SER A 146 28.21 -28.11 4.97
N HIS A 147 27.21 -28.86 4.48
CA HIS A 147 26.57 -28.61 3.18
C HIS A 147 25.62 -27.41 3.21
N ARG A 148 25.07 -27.04 4.38
CA ARG A 148 24.11 -25.93 4.53
C ARG A 148 24.80 -24.57 4.43
N TRP A 149 26.03 -24.46 4.94
CA TRP A 149 26.85 -23.25 4.83
C TRP A 149 27.24 -22.90 3.40
N GLN A 150 27.25 -23.89 2.49
CA GLN A 150 27.60 -23.67 1.08
C GLN A 150 26.50 -22.92 0.31
N TYR A 151 25.22 -23.05 0.69
CA TYR A 151 24.10 -22.49 -0.08
C TYR A 151 23.49 -21.20 0.50
N GLY A 152 23.62 -20.94 1.81
CA GLY A 152 23.08 -19.73 2.46
C GLY A 152 24.03 -19.02 3.45
N GLY A 153 25.21 -19.59 3.71
CA GLY A 153 26.14 -19.04 4.70
C GLY A 153 26.87 -17.77 4.26
N LYS A 154 26.96 -17.50 2.95
CA LYS A 154 27.75 -16.39 2.41
C LYS A 154 27.27 -15.02 2.91
N ASP A 155 25.97 -14.75 2.86
CA ASP A 155 25.42 -13.43 3.25
C ASP A 155 25.55 -13.20 4.77
N VAL A 156 25.35 -14.27 5.54
CA VAL A 156 25.54 -14.27 7.00
C VAL A 156 27.01 -14.03 7.36
N PHE A 157 27.94 -14.73 6.71
CA PHE A 157 29.37 -14.55 6.91
C PHE A 157 29.86 -13.17 6.45
N THR A 158 29.33 -12.66 5.34
CA THR A 158 29.61 -11.30 4.84
C THR A 158 29.22 -10.26 5.88
N SER A 159 28.03 -10.40 6.48
CA SER A 159 27.55 -9.49 7.53
C SER A 159 28.40 -9.57 8.80
N TYR A 160 28.80 -10.77 9.23
CA TYR A 160 29.68 -10.91 10.41
C TYR A 160 31.12 -10.46 10.14
N PHE A 161 31.60 -10.57 8.91
CA PHE A 161 32.89 -10.01 8.52
C PHE A 161 32.85 -8.48 8.54
N ALA A 162 31.79 -7.85 8.00
CA ALA A 162 31.58 -6.41 8.12
C ALA A 162 31.51 -5.96 9.59
N LEU A 163 30.78 -6.67 10.45
CA LEU A 163 30.77 -6.45 11.90
C LEU A 163 32.18 -6.55 12.52
N ALA A 164 32.97 -7.56 12.13
CA ALA A 164 34.33 -7.71 12.63
C ALA A 164 35.24 -6.54 12.19
N CYS A 165 35.15 -6.09 10.93
CA CYS A 165 35.86 -4.91 10.45
C CYS A 165 35.47 -3.65 11.25
N GLN A 166 34.17 -3.46 11.49
CA GLN A 166 33.67 -2.36 12.31
C GLN A 166 34.15 -2.44 13.77
N ALA A 167 34.17 -3.64 14.35
CA ALA A 167 34.68 -3.87 15.71
C ALA A 167 36.18 -3.55 15.82
N HIS A 168 36.96 -3.92 14.81
CA HIS A 168 38.37 -3.57 14.72
C HIS A 168 38.56 -2.06 14.74
N ARG A 169 37.81 -1.33 13.90
CA ARG A 169 37.84 0.13 13.83
C ARG A 169 37.38 0.83 15.11
N ALA A 170 36.52 0.18 15.89
CA ALA A 170 36.11 0.62 17.21
C ALA A 170 37.15 0.35 18.32
N GLY A 171 38.29 -0.27 18.00
CA GLY A 171 39.39 -0.54 18.95
C GLY A 171 39.38 -1.94 19.55
N HIS A 172 38.47 -2.83 19.13
CA HIS A 172 38.40 -4.22 19.58
C HIS A 172 39.19 -5.15 18.66
N THR A 173 40.45 -4.79 18.38
CA THR A 173 41.31 -5.45 17.39
C THR A 173 41.48 -6.95 17.65
N LYS A 174 41.65 -7.35 18.91
CA LYS A 174 41.88 -8.77 19.26
C LYS A 174 40.65 -9.63 18.94
N GLU A 175 39.48 -9.22 19.41
CA GLU A 175 38.22 -9.92 19.20
C GLU A 175 37.81 -9.93 17.73
N ALA A 176 38.02 -8.81 17.03
CA ALA A 176 37.77 -8.70 15.60
C ALA A 176 38.66 -9.65 14.78
N ASN A 177 39.97 -9.66 15.02
CA ASN A 177 40.90 -10.54 14.31
C ASN A 177 40.59 -12.02 14.60
N GLN A 178 40.15 -12.34 15.82
CA GLN A 178 39.71 -13.70 16.17
C GLN A 178 38.45 -14.11 15.41
N LEU A 179 37.47 -13.20 15.29
CA LEU A 179 36.24 -13.45 14.54
C LEU A 179 36.53 -13.61 13.04
N ILE A 180 37.35 -12.74 12.44
CA ILE A 180 37.78 -12.85 11.03
C ILE A 180 38.47 -14.19 10.79
N ALA A 181 39.44 -14.56 11.63
CA ALA A 181 40.13 -15.85 11.50
C ALA A 181 39.17 -17.04 11.61
N THR A 182 38.14 -16.94 12.46
CA THR A 182 37.11 -17.97 12.58
C THR A 182 36.26 -18.05 11.31
N LEU A 183 35.78 -16.92 10.79
CA LEU A 183 34.99 -16.88 9.56
C LEU A 183 35.76 -17.45 8.36
N PHE A 184 37.04 -17.08 8.20
CA PHE A 184 37.87 -17.60 7.12
C PHE A 184 38.19 -19.09 7.29
N ARG A 185 38.35 -19.58 8.52
CA ARG A 185 38.54 -21.01 8.75
C ARG A 185 37.29 -21.84 8.43
N LEU A 186 36.10 -21.31 8.72
CA LEU A 186 34.82 -22.00 8.53
C LEU A 186 34.29 -21.89 7.10
N SER A 187 34.67 -20.85 6.37
CA SER A 187 34.28 -20.68 4.98
C SER A 187 35.12 -21.55 4.05
N PRO A 188 34.50 -22.29 3.11
CA PRO A 188 35.24 -22.96 2.04
C PRO A 188 35.86 -21.97 1.04
N SER A 189 35.40 -20.71 1.02
CA SER A 189 35.96 -19.62 0.20
C SER A 189 35.98 -18.31 1.01
N PRO A 190 37.05 -18.05 1.76
CA PRO A 190 37.24 -16.80 2.50
C PRO A 190 37.14 -15.55 1.61
N GLU A 191 37.61 -15.63 0.36
CA GLU A 191 37.56 -14.54 -0.61
C GLU A 191 36.12 -14.13 -0.91
N SER A 192 35.17 -15.08 -0.98
CA SER A 192 33.77 -14.79 -1.27
C SER A 192 33.08 -13.92 -0.21
N ILE A 193 33.56 -13.97 1.04
CA ILE A 193 33.08 -13.13 2.15
C ILE A 193 33.53 -11.68 1.94
N ILE A 194 34.80 -11.50 1.57
CA ILE A 194 35.39 -10.19 1.28
C ILE A 194 34.72 -9.57 0.05
N ASP A 195 34.52 -10.38 -1.00
CA ASP A 195 33.81 -9.98 -2.22
C ASP A 195 32.36 -9.58 -1.92
N GLY A 196 31.70 -10.26 -0.97
CA GLY A 196 30.36 -9.86 -0.48
C GLY A 196 30.34 -8.43 0.08
N VAL A 197 31.31 -8.06 0.91
CA VAL A 197 31.40 -6.69 1.46
C VAL A 197 31.72 -5.68 0.37
N ILE A 198 32.63 -6.00 -0.55
CA ILE A 198 32.94 -5.13 -1.70
C ILE A 198 31.71 -4.89 -2.57
N THR A 199 30.90 -5.93 -2.78
CA THR A 199 29.62 -5.84 -3.51
C THR A 199 28.67 -4.86 -2.83
N ASN A 200 28.48 -4.96 -1.51
CA ASN A 200 27.60 -4.05 -0.76
C ASN A 200 28.06 -2.58 -0.89
N ILE A 201 29.36 -2.32 -0.82
CA ILE A 201 29.93 -0.97 -0.98
C ILE A 201 29.66 -0.45 -2.39
N ALA A 202 29.96 -1.26 -3.41
CA ALA A 202 29.85 -0.86 -4.80
C ALA A 202 28.39 -0.62 -5.23
N ASP A 203 27.45 -1.50 -4.82
CA ASP A 203 26.02 -1.33 -5.10
C ASP A 203 25.45 -0.07 -4.44
N ALA A 204 25.88 0.25 -3.21
CA ALA A 204 25.49 1.50 -2.55
C ALA A 204 25.98 2.73 -3.32
N LYS A 205 27.19 2.71 -3.87
CA LYS A 205 27.71 3.81 -4.70
C LYS A 205 27.01 3.91 -6.06
N LEU A 206 26.68 2.78 -6.67
CA LEU A 206 25.89 2.74 -7.91
C LEU A 206 24.51 3.38 -7.71
N LYS A 207 23.81 3.01 -6.63
CA LYS A 207 22.51 3.60 -6.30
C LYS A 207 22.57 5.12 -6.20
N VAL A 208 23.58 5.67 -5.53
CA VAL A 208 23.78 7.13 -5.43
C VAL A 208 24.00 7.77 -6.80
N ALA A 209 24.82 7.14 -7.67
CA ALA A 209 25.04 7.63 -9.03
C ALA A 209 23.74 7.63 -9.85
N THR A 210 22.95 6.54 -9.79
CA THR A 210 21.66 6.42 -10.48
C THR A 210 20.64 7.45 -10.01
N GLN A 211 20.52 7.67 -8.70
CA GLN A 211 19.61 8.69 -8.15
C GLN A 211 20.02 10.11 -8.55
N THR A 212 21.32 10.40 -8.53
CA THR A 212 21.85 11.68 -9.00
C THR A 212 21.55 11.88 -10.48
N PHE A 213 21.67 10.81 -11.27
CA PHE A 213 21.32 10.81 -12.68
C PHE A 213 19.82 11.08 -12.91
N TYR A 214 18.90 10.41 -12.23
CA TYR A 214 17.47 10.67 -12.42
C TYR A 214 17.07 12.11 -12.08
N LYS A 215 17.72 12.73 -11.08
CA LYS A 215 17.51 14.14 -10.70
C LYS A 215 18.11 15.11 -11.73
N SER A 216 19.34 14.87 -12.17
CA SER A 216 20.08 15.79 -13.06
C SER A 216 19.78 15.60 -14.55
N LYS A 217 19.38 14.39 -14.95
CA LYS A 217 19.25 13.91 -16.33
C LYS A 217 20.56 14.04 -17.15
N ASP A 218 21.71 14.10 -16.47
CA ASP A 218 23.01 14.27 -17.12
C ASP A 218 23.66 12.91 -17.45
N TRP A 219 23.48 12.46 -18.69
CA TRP A 219 24.06 11.21 -19.19
C TRP A 219 25.59 11.19 -19.17
N LYS A 220 26.27 12.34 -19.33
CA LYS A 220 27.74 12.42 -19.34
C LYS A 220 28.30 12.27 -17.93
N ALA A 221 27.68 12.94 -16.95
CA ALA A 221 28.02 12.78 -15.55
C ALA A 221 27.81 11.33 -15.11
N TYR A 222 26.66 10.74 -15.45
CA TYR A 222 26.36 9.35 -15.14
C TYR A 222 27.36 8.37 -15.76
N HIS A 223 27.70 8.53 -17.05
CA HIS A 223 28.71 7.71 -17.70
C HIS A 223 30.06 7.74 -16.96
N LYS A 224 30.51 8.93 -16.58
CA LYS A 224 31.76 9.14 -15.84
C LYS A 224 31.73 8.43 -14.48
N ASP A 225 30.61 8.52 -13.77
CA ASP A 225 30.43 7.86 -12.49
C ASP A 225 30.50 6.33 -12.64
N LEU A 226 29.83 5.76 -13.65
CA LEU A 226 29.88 4.32 -13.92
C LEU A 226 31.30 3.84 -14.27
N ILE A 227 32.05 4.56 -15.12
CA ILE A 227 33.45 4.24 -15.43
C ILE A 227 34.32 4.28 -14.16
N SER A 228 34.09 5.28 -13.30
CA SER A 228 34.79 5.38 -12.01
C SER A 228 34.50 4.15 -11.14
N LEU A 229 33.24 3.74 -11.02
CA LEU A 229 32.85 2.55 -10.25
C LEU A 229 33.50 1.28 -10.82
N GLN A 230 33.46 1.08 -12.14
CA GLN A 230 34.08 -0.09 -12.77
C GLN A 230 35.59 -0.16 -12.53
N THR A 231 36.26 1.00 -12.56
CA THR A 231 37.71 1.09 -12.34
C THR A 231 38.07 0.84 -10.88
N THR A 232 37.31 1.43 -9.94
CA THR A 232 37.53 1.27 -8.50
C THR A 232 37.26 -0.16 -8.05
N TYR A 233 36.17 -0.77 -8.50
CA TYR A 233 35.73 -2.11 -8.06
C TYR A 233 36.02 -3.20 -9.12
N SER A 234 37.26 -3.27 -9.57
CA SER A 234 37.70 -4.25 -10.59
C SER A 234 37.63 -5.71 -10.11
N ARG A 235 37.60 -5.96 -8.79
CA ARG A 235 37.44 -7.28 -8.16
C ARG A 235 36.40 -7.22 -7.05
N GLY A 236 35.72 -8.34 -6.83
CA GLY A 236 34.84 -8.56 -5.68
C GLY A 236 33.43 -8.02 -5.82
N TRP A 237 33.17 -7.13 -6.78
CA TRP A 237 31.81 -6.70 -7.07
C TRP A 237 31.10 -7.65 -8.05
N SER A 238 30.04 -8.32 -7.60
CA SER A 238 29.25 -9.24 -8.44
C SER A 238 28.65 -8.56 -9.66
N SER A 239 28.13 -7.34 -9.50
CA SER A 239 27.48 -6.56 -10.58
C SER A 239 28.47 -5.90 -11.55
N ARG A 240 29.79 -6.13 -11.43
CA ARG A 240 30.80 -5.51 -12.33
C ARG A 240 30.58 -5.85 -13.80
N TYR A 241 30.16 -7.08 -14.10
CA TYR A 241 29.93 -7.53 -15.47
C TYR A 241 28.62 -6.96 -16.01
N ALA A 242 27.59 -6.87 -15.18
CA ALA A 242 26.36 -6.14 -15.50
C ALA A 242 26.66 -4.66 -15.78
N LEU A 243 27.54 -4.03 -15.00
CA LEU A 243 27.97 -2.65 -15.24
C LEU A 243 28.72 -2.51 -16.58
N ALA A 244 29.57 -3.49 -16.93
CA ALA A 244 30.25 -3.52 -18.21
C ALA A 244 29.29 -3.59 -19.41
N MET A 245 28.10 -4.18 -19.22
CA MET A 245 27.03 -4.16 -20.23
C MET A 245 26.29 -2.81 -20.29
N LEU A 246 26.20 -2.09 -19.16
CA LEU A 246 25.52 -0.81 -19.06
C LEU A 246 26.34 0.35 -19.65
N ILE A 247 27.64 0.40 -19.34
CA ILE A 247 28.54 1.51 -19.70
C ILE A 247 28.49 1.87 -21.20
N PRO A 248 28.63 0.93 -22.14
CA PRO A 248 28.57 1.26 -23.58
C PRO A 248 27.22 1.85 -24.00
N LYS A 249 26.11 1.45 -23.35
CA LYS A 249 24.77 1.98 -23.63
C LYS A 249 24.60 3.40 -23.12
N VAL A 250 25.15 3.69 -21.93
CA VAL A 250 25.19 5.04 -21.36
C VAL A 250 26.10 5.94 -22.19
N GLU A 251 27.24 5.45 -22.67
CA GLU A 251 28.14 6.18 -23.56
C GLU A 251 27.43 6.63 -24.85
N LYS A 252 26.67 5.73 -25.49
CA LYS A 252 25.86 6.06 -26.66
C LYS A 252 24.91 7.23 -26.38
N ARG A 253 24.22 7.23 -25.24
CA ARG A 253 23.34 8.35 -24.82
C ARG A 253 24.13 9.62 -24.53
N ALA A 254 25.24 9.51 -23.80
CA ALA A 254 26.10 10.63 -23.45
C ALA A 254 26.69 11.34 -24.69
N ASN A 255 26.90 10.59 -25.77
CA ASN A 255 27.40 11.09 -27.06
C ASN A 255 26.29 11.51 -28.04
N GLY A 256 25.01 11.41 -27.64
CA GLY A 256 23.87 11.78 -28.49
C GLY A 256 23.75 10.92 -29.75
N VAL A 257 24.13 9.64 -29.68
CA VAL A 257 24.00 8.71 -30.80
C VAL A 257 22.53 8.68 -31.25
N GLU A 258 22.33 8.87 -32.56
CA GLU A 258 21.00 8.93 -33.15
C GLU A 258 20.24 7.62 -32.89
N ILE A 259 18.99 7.76 -32.47
CA ILE A 259 18.12 6.63 -32.19
C ILE A 259 17.63 6.10 -33.53
N THR A 260 18.04 4.88 -33.86
CA THR A 260 17.63 4.24 -35.10
C THR A 260 16.20 3.73 -34.98
N SER A 261 15.41 3.85 -36.04
CA SER A 261 14.15 3.11 -36.12
C SER A 261 14.45 1.66 -36.45
N PRO A 262 13.86 0.68 -35.74
CA PRO A 262 14.09 -0.72 -36.05
C PRO A 262 13.48 -1.06 -37.41
N SER A 263 14.09 -2.02 -38.12
CA SER A 263 13.57 -2.56 -39.37
C SER A 263 13.26 -4.04 -39.23
N VAL A 264 12.17 -4.50 -39.83
CA VAL A 264 11.88 -5.93 -40.00
C VAL A 264 12.00 -6.26 -41.49
N GLU A 265 12.77 -7.30 -41.81
CA GLU A 265 13.00 -7.71 -43.19
C GLU A 265 11.67 -7.94 -43.94
N GLY A 266 11.53 -7.31 -45.10
CA GLY A 266 10.34 -7.42 -45.94
C GLY A 266 9.11 -6.66 -45.44
N VAL A 267 9.23 -5.83 -44.39
CA VAL A 267 8.12 -5.03 -43.86
C VAL A 267 8.42 -3.54 -43.95
N LYS A 268 7.45 -2.78 -44.46
CA LYS A 268 7.45 -1.31 -44.43
C LYS A 268 6.37 -0.85 -43.45
N PHE A 269 6.79 -0.26 -42.33
CA PHE A 269 5.87 0.36 -41.37
C PHE A 269 5.13 1.55 -41.98
N SER A 270 3.89 1.78 -41.56
CA SER A 270 3.17 2.99 -41.91
C SER A 270 3.85 4.24 -41.33
N PRO A 271 3.66 5.43 -41.93
CA PRO A 271 4.21 6.68 -41.41
C PRO A 271 3.87 6.92 -39.94
N LYS A 272 2.63 6.61 -39.55
CA LYS A 272 2.15 6.74 -38.17
C LYS A 272 2.94 5.87 -37.19
N VAL A 273 3.20 4.60 -37.54
CA VAL A 273 4.02 3.71 -36.70
C VAL A 273 5.44 4.23 -36.60
N VAL A 274 6.02 4.70 -37.71
CA VAL A 274 7.37 5.28 -37.71
C VAL A 274 7.44 6.48 -36.77
N ASP A 275 6.46 7.38 -36.82
CA ASP A 275 6.40 8.57 -35.94
C ASP A 275 6.35 8.17 -34.46
N ILE A 276 5.51 7.20 -34.09
CA ILE A 276 5.38 6.73 -32.70
C ILE A 276 6.66 6.01 -32.25
N ILE A 277 7.24 5.14 -33.08
CA ILE A 277 8.55 4.51 -32.82
C ILE A 277 9.61 5.59 -32.56
N THR A 278 9.64 6.67 -33.34
CA THR A 278 10.58 7.78 -33.09
C THR A 278 10.30 8.46 -31.76
N LEU A 279 9.04 8.66 -31.38
CA LEU A 279 8.68 9.24 -30.08
C LEU A 279 9.13 8.37 -28.90
N THR A 280 9.08 7.03 -29.00
CA THR A 280 9.53 6.13 -27.92
C THR A 280 11.00 6.34 -27.51
N GLY A 281 11.83 6.92 -28.38
CA GLY A 281 13.24 7.20 -28.08
C GLY A 281 13.52 8.58 -27.48
N LYS A 282 12.58 9.52 -27.55
CA LYS A 282 12.82 10.91 -27.15
C LYS A 282 12.83 11.05 -25.63
N ASP A 283 13.84 11.77 -25.11
CA ASP A 283 13.87 12.15 -23.69
C ASP A 283 12.69 13.07 -23.34
N GLY A 284 12.18 12.97 -22.10
CA GLY A 284 11.08 13.80 -21.59
C GLY A 284 9.68 13.31 -21.94
N GLN A 285 9.55 12.20 -22.69
CA GLN A 285 8.26 11.55 -22.88
C GLN A 285 7.80 10.88 -21.58
N LYS A 286 6.49 10.91 -21.31
CA LYS A 286 5.91 10.06 -20.28
C LYS A 286 6.03 8.62 -20.73
N ILE A 287 6.83 7.84 -20.01
CA ILE A 287 6.96 6.40 -20.23
C ILE A 287 6.13 5.72 -19.15
N SER A 288 5.02 5.11 -19.56
CA SER A 288 4.37 4.11 -18.74
C SER A 288 5.06 2.79 -19.02
N VAL A 289 5.71 2.23 -18.01
CA VAL A 289 6.15 0.84 -18.05
C VAL A 289 5.03 0.04 -17.39
N PRO A 290 4.48 -1.00 -18.04
CA PRO A 290 3.53 -1.87 -17.39
C PRO A 290 4.16 -2.39 -16.10
N MET A 291 3.54 -2.10 -14.94
CA MET A 291 4.12 -2.37 -13.61
C MET A 291 4.28 -3.88 -13.31
N SER A 292 4.00 -4.75 -14.28
CA SER A 292 3.70 -6.16 -14.12
C SER A 292 4.89 -7.12 -14.21
N ASP A 293 6.09 -6.66 -14.56
CA ASP A 293 7.20 -7.58 -14.84
C ASP A 293 7.72 -8.37 -13.63
N TYR A 294 7.43 -7.93 -12.39
CA TYR A 294 8.00 -8.59 -11.21
C TYR A 294 7.03 -9.02 -10.12
N TYR A 295 5.88 -8.37 -9.92
CA TYR A 295 5.00 -8.70 -8.77
C TYR A 295 3.49 -8.60 -9.00
N SER A 296 3.01 -8.02 -10.11
CA SER A 296 1.57 -7.92 -10.28
C SER A 296 1.02 -9.23 -10.85
N SER A 297 0.53 -10.08 -9.96
CA SER A 297 -0.53 -11.03 -10.26
C SER A 297 -1.85 -10.35 -10.67
N SER A 298 -1.87 -9.02 -10.87
CA SER A 298 -3.09 -8.29 -11.18
C SER A 298 -3.55 -8.65 -12.57
N ASP A 299 -4.74 -9.23 -12.60
CA ASP A 299 -5.60 -9.55 -13.72
C ASP A 299 -5.88 -8.35 -14.67
N ASP A 300 -5.37 -7.15 -14.36
CA ASP A 300 -5.69 -5.87 -15.00
C ASP A 300 -5.03 -5.62 -16.36
N GLN A 301 -3.95 -6.32 -16.72
CA GLN A 301 -3.37 -6.11 -18.06
C GLN A 301 -3.97 -7.12 -19.04
N GLY A 302 -5.02 -6.69 -19.74
CA GLY A 302 -5.71 -7.45 -20.77
C GLY A 302 -4.77 -7.94 -21.88
N LEU A 303 -5.22 -8.96 -22.62
CA LEU A 303 -4.56 -9.36 -23.87
C LEU A 303 -4.83 -8.25 -24.89
N TRP A 304 -3.99 -7.22 -24.91
CA TRP A 304 -4.28 -5.98 -25.62
C TRP A 304 -4.45 -6.14 -27.15
N LEU A 305 -4.01 -7.26 -27.73
CA LEU A 305 -4.32 -7.64 -29.12
C LEU A 305 -5.80 -8.06 -29.33
N LEU A 306 -6.51 -8.42 -28.27
CA LEU A 306 -7.92 -8.80 -28.27
C LEU A 306 -8.83 -7.68 -27.78
N ASP A 307 -8.30 -6.71 -27.03
CA ASP A 307 -9.08 -5.58 -26.55
C ASP A 307 -9.24 -4.52 -27.64
N ASP A 308 -10.46 -3.97 -27.76
CA ASP A 308 -10.67 -2.83 -28.63
C ASP A 308 -10.10 -1.58 -27.93
N GLN A 309 -8.96 -1.11 -28.42
CA GLN A 309 -8.25 0.04 -27.86
C GLN A 309 -8.61 1.30 -28.69
N THR A 310 -9.12 2.34 -28.04
CA THR A 310 -9.34 3.63 -28.68
C THR A 310 -7.99 4.32 -28.87
N HIS A 311 -7.77 4.92 -30.04
CA HIS A 311 -6.51 5.63 -30.27
C HIS A 311 -6.55 7.00 -29.59
N ASN A 312 -5.67 7.23 -28.62
CA ASN A 312 -5.50 8.52 -27.97
C ASN A 312 -4.06 9.05 -28.14
N PRO A 313 -3.87 10.12 -28.94
CA PRO A 313 -2.54 10.71 -29.17
C PRO A 313 -1.85 11.28 -27.91
N SER A 314 -2.61 11.48 -26.82
CA SER A 314 -2.07 12.00 -25.54
C SER A 314 -1.44 10.91 -24.68
N ASP A 315 -1.61 9.64 -25.05
CA ASP A 315 -1.08 8.52 -24.30
C ASP A 315 0.43 8.37 -24.46
N PRO A 316 1.12 7.69 -23.52
CA PRO A 316 2.51 7.31 -23.67
C PRO A 316 2.80 6.61 -25.00
N PRO A 317 3.95 6.86 -25.67
CA PRO A 317 4.24 6.30 -26.99
C PRO A 317 4.15 4.76 -27.08
N PHE A 318 4.55 4.03 -26.03
CA PHE A 318 4.39 2.57 -26.00
C PHE A 318 2.93 2.12 -25.96
N THR A 319 2.07 2.84 -25.23
CA THR A 319 0.62 2.62 -25.22
C THR A 319 0.00 2.97 -26.58
N GLN A 320 0.48 4.01 -27.24
CA GLN A 320 0.03 4.30 -28.60
C GLN A 320 0.37 3.18 -29.59
N LEU A 321 1.48 2.44 -29.39
CA LEU A 321 1.78 1.25 -30.20
C LEU A 321 0.77 0.12 -29.93
N THR A 322 0.35 -0.14 -28.70
CA THR A 322 -0.64 -1.21 -28.43
C THR A 322 -1.99 -0.92 -29.11
N GLN A 323 -2.37 0.34 -29.23
CA GLN A 323 -3.57 0.80 -29.94
C GLN A 323 -3.56 0.51 -31.46
N LEU A 324 -2.41 0.17 -32.04
CA LEU A 324 -2.27 -0.16 -33.46
C LEU A 324 -2.38 -1.67 -33.75
N GLY A 325 -2.76 -2.48 -32.76
CA GLY A 325 -2.97 -3.92 -32.91
C GLY A 325 -1.74 -4.64 -33.46
N MET A 326 -1.91 -5.46 -34.50
CA MET A 326 -0.83 -6.26 -35.09
C MET A 326 0.31 -5.44 -35.71
N GLU A 327 0.04 -4.23 -36.20
CA GLU A 327 1.11 -3.36 -36.73
C GLU A 327 1.98 -2.82 -35.58
N GLY A 328 1.33 -2.42 -34.49
CA GLY A 328 1.99 -2.03 -33.24
C GLY A 328 2.72 -3.16 -32.54
N PHE A 329 2.15 -4.37 -32.53
CA PHE A 329 2.82 -5.58 -32.04
C PHE A 329 4.12 -5.86 -32.78
N LEU A 330 4.10 -5.78 -34.12
CA LEU A 330 5.32 -5.94 -34.89
C LEU A 330 6.33 -4.83 -34.60
N ALA A 331 5.88 -3.58 -34.44
CA ALA A 331 6.75 -2.47 -34.06
C ALA A 331 7.43 -2.72 -32.70
N LEU A 332 6.68 -3.14 -31.69
CA LEU A 332 7.21 -3.53 -30.38
C LEU A 332 8.16 -4.72 -30.48
N ALA A 333 7.83 -5.76 -31.24
CA ALA A 333 8.72 -6.89 -31.48
C ALA A 333 10.02 -6.45 -32.18
N ALA A 334 9.95 -5.50 -33.12
CA ALA A 334 11.11 -4.97 -33.80
C ALA A 334 12.04 -4.20 -32.85
N LEU A 335 11.48 -3.55 -31.83
CA LEU A 335 12.20 -2.86 -30.76
C LEU A 335 12.89 -3.81 -29.78
N ILE A 336 12.52 -5.10 -29.71
CA ILE A 336 13.24 -6.05 -28.85
C ILE A 336 14.70 -6.14 -29.29
N GLY A 337 15.60 -6.06 -28.31
CA GLY A 337 17.06 -5.97 -28.52
C GLY A 337 17.58 -4.54 -28.74
N ASP A 338 16.70 -3.54 -28.80
CA ASP A 338 17.12 -2.13 -28.86
C ASP A 338 17.75 -1.70 -27.53
N ASP A 339 19.01 -1.26 -27.61
CA ASP A 339 19.83 -0.94 -26.45
C ASP A 339 19.78 0.54 -26.03
N THR A 340 18.89 1.34 -26.64
CA THR A 340 18.70 2.75 -26.29
C THR A 340 18.10 2.88 -24.90
N LEU A 341 18.84 3.45 -23.96
CA LEU A 341 18.34 3.72 -22.60
C LEU A 341 17.35 4.89 -22.58
N LEU A 342 16.28 4.76 -21.80
CA LEU A 342 15.23 5.76 -21.65
C LEU A 342 15.11 6.25 -20.20
N LEU A 343 14.83 7.54 -20.04
CA LEU A 343 14.47 8.14 -18.75
C LEU A 343 13.02 7.79 -18.40
N THR A 344 12.81 6.81 -17.53
CA THR A 344 11.47 6.48 -17.03
C THR A 344 11.00 7.54 -16.02
N VAL A 345 9.74 7.96 -16.10
CA VAL A 345 9.15 9.04 -15.27
C VAL A 345 8.75 8.54 -13.88
N THR A 346 9.03 7.28 -13.54
CA THR A 346 8.80 6.78 -12.18
C THR A 346 9.61 7.61 -11.19
N ASP A 347 8.89 8.23 -10.25
CA ASP A 347 9.45 9.06 -9.18
C ASP A 347 10.63 8.31 -8.55
N PRO A 348 11.81 8.93 -8.36
CA PRO A 348 12.93 8.30 -7.68
C PRO A 348 12.56 7.69 -6.31
N GLY A 349 11.48 8.17 -5.67
CA GLY A 349 10.90 7.59 -4.45
C GLY A 349 9.95 6.39 -4.66
N THR A 350 9.34 6.25 -5.84
CA THR A 350 8.51 5.09 -6.25
C THR A 350 9.23 4.17 -7.21
N HIS A 351 10.56 4.25 -7.29
CA HIS A 351 11.31 3.01 -7.37
C HIS A 351 10.88 2.20 -6.14
N TYR A 352 9.79 1.44 -6.30
CA TYR A 352 9.87 0.02 -6.07
C TYR A 352 11.19 -0.39 -6.73
N SER A 353 12.29 -0.20 -5.99
CA SER A 353 13.27 -1.25 -5.85
C SER A 353 12.38 -2.46 -5.80
N SER A 354 12.32 -3.16 -6.93
CA SER A 354 12.04 -4.58 -6.94
C SER A 354 12.61 -5.03 -5.62
N TYR A 355 11.70 -5.27 -4.68
CA TYR A 355 12.04 -5.80 -3.39
C TYR A 355 12.75 -7.06 -3.82
N SER A 356 14.09 -7.01 -3.86
CA SER A 356 14.95 -8.03 -4.47
C SER A 356 15.02 -9.21 -3.52
N TYR A 357 13.87 -9.54 -2.91
CA TYR A 357 13.54 -10.75 -2.21
C TYR A 357 13.04 -11.82 -3.17
N GLY A 358 13.15 -11.59 -4.48
CA GLY A 358 13.39 -12.68 -5.40
C GLY A 358 14.73 -13.32 -5.06
N TYR A 359 14.74 -14.21 -4.05
CA TYR A 359 15.67 -15.32 -3.96
C TYR A 359 15.56 -16.11 -5.26
N SER A 360 16.16 -15.64 -6.35
CA SER A 360 16.71 -16.63 -7.26
C SER A 360 17.90 -17.16 -6.51
N TYR A 361 17.75 -18.36 -5.97
CA TYR A 361 18.88 -19.26 -5.86
C TYR A 361 19.67 -19.08 -7.15
N TYR A 362 20.87 -18.49 -7.06
CA TYR A 362 21.81 -18.57 -8.15
C TYR A 362 21.93 -20.06 -8.39
N ASN A 363 21.43 -20.52 -9.53
CA ASN A 363 21.72 -21.88 -9.91
C ASN A 363 23.24 -21.93 -9.96
N SER A 364 23.88 -22.75 -9.13
CA SER A 364 25.34 -22.90 -9.08
C SER A 364 25.89 -23.26 -10.46
N ASP A 365 25.02 -23.77 -11.33
CA ASP A 365 25.32 -24.21 -12.68
C ASP A 365 25.18 -23.09 -13.74
N SER A 366 24.76 -21.87 -13.36
CA SER A 366 24.67 -20.73 -14.29
C SER A 366 26.04 -20.21 -14.69
N SER A 367 26.20 -19.89 -15.97
CA SER A 367 27.46 -19.31 -16.48
C SER A 367 27.67 -17.88 -15.96
N GLU A 368 28.92 -17.39 -15.94
CA GLU A 368 29.22 -16.00 -15.54
C GLU A 368 28.44 -14.96 -16.37
N ILE A 369 28.16 -15.27 -17.64
CA ILE A 369 27.41 -14.42 -18.55
C ILE A 369 25.93 -14.37 -18.14
N GLU A 370 25.30 -15.52 -17.89
CA GLU A 370 23.91 -15.59 -17.42
C GLU A 370 23.72 -14.85 -16.10
N GLN A 371 24.67 -15.02 -15.17
CA GLN A 371 24.66 -14.28 -13.90
C GLN A 371 24.78 -12.77 -14.13
N ALA A 372 25.67 -12.33 -15.03
CA ALA A 372 25.81 -10.93 -15.39
C ALA A 372 24.54 -10.35 -16.01
N GLU A 373 23.84 -11.09 -16.87
CA GLU A 373 22.57 -10.66 -17.46
C GLU A 373 21.45 -10.57 -16.42
N GLN A 374 21.36 -11.55 -15.52
CA GLN A 374 20.39 -11.52 -14.41
C GLN A 374 20.63 -10.30 -13.51
N LEU A 375 21.90 -10.04 -13.14
CA LEU A 375 22.29 -8.86 -12.38
C LEU A 375 22.00 -7.57 -13.15
N TYR A 376 22.27 -7.53 -14.46
CA TYR A 376 21.96 -6.38 -15.32
C TYR A 376 20.46 -6.07 -15.33
N ARG A 377 19.58 -7.08 -15.40
CA ARG A 377 18.12 -6.87 -15.37
C ARG A 377 17.62 -6.35 -14.01
N ARG A 378 18.29 -6.72 -12.90
CA ARG A 378 17.93 -6.32 -11.52
C ARG A 378 18.59 -5.03 -11.04
N MET A 379 19.68 -4.62 -11.68
CA MET A 379 20.43 -3.41 -11.35
C MET A 379 19.52 -2.16 -11.36
N ASP A 380 19.77 -1.25 -10.43
CA ASP A 380 19.15 0.08 -10.42
C ASP A 380 19.75 0.94 -11.52
N ARG A 381 19.02 1.05 -12.64
CA ARG A 381 19.44 1.76 -13.85
C ARG A 381 18.25 2.15 -14.72
N PRO A 382 18.44 3.08 -15.67
CA PRO A 382 17.51 3.28 -16.78
C PRO A 382 17.27 1.98 -17.55
N LYS A 383 16.02 1.79 -18.00
CA LYS A 383 15.64 0.64 -18.84
C LYS A 383 15.87 0.97 -20.31
N THR A 384 16.20 -0.04 -21.09
CA THR A 384 16.31 0.09 -22.54
C THR A 384 14.93 0.10 -23.19
N ARG A 385 14.85 0.72 -24.37
CA ARG A 385 13.66 0.71 -25.22
C ARG A 385 13.21 -0.72 -25.54
N GLY A 386 14.16 -1.63 -25.78
CA GLY A 386 13.87 -3.03 -26.03
C GLY A 386 13.35 -3.79 -24.81
N GLU A 387 13.84 -3.48 -23.60
CA GLU A 387 13.29 -4.08 -22.37
C GLU A 387 11.84 -3.68 -22.13
N ILE A 388 11.49 -2.42 -22.38
CA ILE A 388 10.11 -1.96 -22.24
C ILE A 388 9.22 -2.61 -23.31
N ALA A 389 9.70 -2.70 -24.56
CA ALA A 389 8.96 -3.38 -25.62
C ALA A 389 8.75 -4.88 -25.32
N LEU A 390 9.76 -5.54 -24.74
CA LEU A 390 9.69 -6.94 -24.33
C LEU A 390 8.55 -7.18 -23.33
N ALA A 391 8.36 -6.27 -22.36
CA ALA A 391 7.29 -6.35 -21.37
C ALA A 391 5.89 -6.38 -22.03
N TYR A 392 5.67 -5.54 -23.04
CA TYR A 392 4.41 -5.53 -23.80
C TYR A 392 4.23 -6.77 -24.69
N VAL A 393 5.29 -7.21 -25.37
CA VAL A 393 5.22 -8.34 -26.32
C VAL A 393 4.98 -9.67 -25.60
N LYS A 394 5.64 -9.90 -24.45
CA LYS A 394 5.48 -11.14 -23.68
C LYS A 394 4.04 -11.40 -23.24
N GLN A 395 3.26 -10.35 -23.01
CA GLN A 395 1.85 -10.47 -22.62
C GLN A 395 0.98 -11.06 -23.72
N CYS A 396 1.39 -10.90 -24.98
CA CYS A 396 0.64 -11.36 -26.14
C CYS A 396 1.10 -12.72 -26.67
N LEU A 397 2.12 -13.34 -26.08
CA LEU A 397 2.64 -14.62 -26.56
C LEU A 397 2.22 -15.75 -25.63
N PRO A 398 1.42 -16.73 -26.13
CA PRO A 398 1.03 -17.88 -25.31
C PRO A 398 2.26 -18.65 -24.81
N GLY A 399 2.25 -19.05 -23.54
CA GLY A 399 3.33 -19.82 -22.91
C GLY A 399 4.58 -19.01 -22.52
N LEU A 400 4.62 -17.69 -22.77
CA LEU A 400 5.74 -16.82 -22.39
C LEU A 400 5.46 -15.89 -21.20
N SER A 401 4.24 -15.94 -20.64
CA SER A 401 3.85 -15.06 -19.54
C SER A 401 4.66 -15.35 -18.26
N SER A 402 4.84 -14.33 -17.42
CA SER A 402 5.82 -14.29 -16.33
C SER A 402 5.72 -15.43 -15.30
N ARG A 403 4.54 -16.00 -15.06
CA ARG A 403 4.32 -16.95 -13.94
C ARG A 403 4.99 -18.31 -14.16
N ASP A 404 5.02 -18.83 -15.38
CA ASP A 404 5.60 -20.14 -15.69
C ASP A 404 7.14 -20.12 -15.68
N ASN A 405 7.74 -18.93 -15.85
CA ASN A 405 9.19 -18.73 -15.84
C ASN A 405 9.79 -18.70 -14.42
N PHE A 406 8.99 -18.46 -13.37
CA PHE A 406 9.49 -18.45 -12.00
C PHE A 406 9.60 -19.85 -11.38
N SER A 407 8.84 -20.83 -11.87
CA SER A 407 8.78 -22.20 -11.32
C SER A 407 9.74 -23.20 -11.99
N GLY A 408 10.79 -22.73 -12.67
CA GLY A 408 11.79 -23.59 -13.33
C GLY A 408 11.52 -23.90 -14.80
N GLY A 409 10.67 -23.12 -15.48
CA GLY A 409 10.48 -23.19 -16.92
C GLY A 409 11.72 -22.74 -17.72
N GLN A 410 11.75 -23.11 -19.00
CA GLN A 410 12.79 -22.69 -19.96
C GLN A 410 12.82 -21.15 -20.07
N GLN A 411 13.94 -20.52 -19.70
CA GLN A 411 14.12 -19.08 -19.89
C GLN A 411 14.35 -18.79 -21.38
N TYR A 412 13.50 -17.94 -21.96
CA TYR A 412 13.67 -17.46 -23.32
C TYR A 412 14.57 -16.23 -23.35
N THR A 413 15.56 -16.24 -24.25
CA THR A 413 16.39 -15.09 -24.60
C THR A 413 15.57 -14.01 -25.31
N ASP A 414 16.04 -12.76 -25.29
CA ASP A 414 15.33 -11.67 -25.96
C ASP A 414 15.19 -11.93 -27.48
N ASP A 415 16.19 -12.56 -28.11
CA ASP A 415 16.16 -12.95 -29.52
C ASP A 415 15.18 -14.09 -29.81
N GLU A 416 15.03 -15.06 -28.91
CA GLU A 416 14.01 -16.11 -29.03
C GLU A 416 12.61 -15.53 -28.90
N VAL A 417 12.40 -14.59 -27.95
CA VAL A 417 11.10 -13.89 -27.82
C VAL A 417 10.83 -13.07 -29.08
N LYS A 418 11.82 -12.32 -29.59
CA LYS A 418 11.69 -11.55 -30.84
C LYS A 418 11.36 -12.44 -32.03
N THR A 419 12.06 -13.56 -32.16
CA THR A 419 11.85 -14.53 -33.24
C THR A 419 10.44 -15.15 -33.14
N THR A 420 10.03 -15.52 -31.94
CA THR A 420 8.68 -16.04 -31.65
C THR A 420 7.62 -15.00 -31.96
N ALA A 421 7.82 -13.74 -31.57
CA ALA A 421 6.92 -12.63 -31.87
C ALA A 421 6.78 -12.39 -33.38
N ILE A 422 7.89 -12.35 -34.11
CA ILE A 422 7.86 -12.16 -35.58
C ILE A 422 7.19 -13.36 -36.27
N LYS A 423 7.44 -14.58 -35.80
CA LYS A 423 6.77 -15.78 -36.31
C LYS A 423 5.27 -15.73 -36.05
N PHE A 424 4.86 -15.45 -34.82
CA PHE A 424 3.47 -15.27 -34.43
C PHE A 424 2.78 -14.20 -35.29
N TRP A 425 3.43 -13.05 -35.50
CA TRP A 425 2.91 -12.03 -36.42
C TRP A 425 2.77 -12.54 -37.87
N LYS A 426 3.76 -13.27 -38.41
CA LYS A 426 3.67 -13.81 -39.78
C LYS A 426 2.50 -14.79 -39.93
N GLU A 427 2.26 -15.60 -38.91
CA GLU A 427 1.20 -16.62 -38.89
C GLU A 427 -0.19 -15.98 -38.70
N HIS A 428 -0.29 -14.96 -37.84
CA HIS A 428 -1.58 -14.46 -37.35
C HIS A 428 -1.91 -13.00 -37.71
N ARG A 429 -1.07 -12.28 -38.48
CA ARG A 429 -1.34 -10.87 -38.86
C ARG A 429 -2.63 -10.64 -39.63
N ASN A 430 -3.15 -11.69 -40.28
CA ASN A 430 -4.37 -11.65 -41.07
C ASN A 430 -5.54 -12.33 -40.37
N ASP A 431 -5.30 -12.90 -39.19
CA ASP A 431 -6.33 -13.56 -38.41
C ASP A 431 -7.32 -12.50 -37.92
N SER A 432 -8.59 -12.85 -38.01
CA SER A 432 -9.64 -12.14 -37.31
C SER A 432 -9.44 -12.25 -35.79
N LYS A 433 -10.07 -11.34 -35.05
CA LYS A 433 -10.10 -11.38 -33.59
C LYS A 433 -10.55 -12.75 -33.05
N LEU A 434 -11.52 -13.39 -33.71
CA LEU A 434 -12.03 -14.71 -33.31
C LEU A 434 -11.01 -15.84 -33.57
N GLU A 435 -10.27 -15.77 -34.68
CA GLU A 435 -9.19 -16.73 -34.99
C GLU A 435 -8.05 -16.61 -33.97
N LEU A 436 -7.66 -15.38 -33.61
CA LEU A 436 -6.68 -15.12 -32.53
C LEU A 436 -7.16 -15.64 -31.18
N VAL A 437 -8.41 -15.38 -30.82
CA VAL A 437 -9.02 -15.91 -29.60
C VAL A 437 -8.94 -17.44 -29.59
N THR A 438 -9.36 -18.10 -30.68
CA THR A 438 -9.30 -19.57 -30.80
C THR A 438 -7.88 -20.08 -30.60
N TYR A 439 -6.90 -19.38 -31.16
CA TYR A 439 -5.50 -19.71 -30.97
C TYR A 439 -5.06 -19.59 -29.51
N TYR A 440 -5.41 -18.50 -28.81
CA TYR A 440 -5.06 -18.34 -27.39
C TYR A 440 -5.77 -19.33 -26.47
N LEU A 441 -7.00 -19.75 -26.77
CA LEU A 441 -7.69 -20.77 -25.98
C LEU A 441 -6.99 -22.13 -26.08
N LYS A 442 -6.46 -22.44 -27.27
CA LYS A 442 -5.77 -23.70 -27.52
C LYS A 442 -4.32 -23.73 -27.00
N ASN A 443 -3.63 -22.59 -27.02
CA ASN A 443 -2.18 -22.54 -26.76
C ASN A 443 -1.80 -21.70 -25.52
N GLY A 444 -2.75 -20.96 -24.95
CA GLY A 444 -2.54 -20.12 -23.77
C GLY A 444 -2.43 -20.94 -22.49
N ASN A 445 -1.77 -20.36 -21.50
CA ASN A 445 -1.85 -20.88 -20.14
C ASN A 445 -3.14 -20.39 -19.45
N GLN A 446 -3.37 -20.83 -18.22
CA GLN A 446 -4.58 -20.52 -17.45
C GLN A 446 -4.91 -19.02 -17.41
N THR A 447 -3.92 -18.17 -17.07
CA THR A 447 -4.13 -16.72 -16.99
C THR A 447 -4.50 -16.12 -18.36
N THR A 448 -3.87 -16.61 -19.42
CA THR A 448 -4.21 -16.21 -20.80
C THR A 448 -5.66 -16.61 -21.10
N ILE A 449 -6.02 -17.87 -20.80
CA ILE A 449 -7.33 -18.42 -21.14
C ILE A 449 -8.47 -17.68 -20.40
N SER A 450 -8.34 -17.40 -19.10
CA SER A 450 -9.33 -16.59 -18.37
C SER A 450 -9.54 -15.20 -18.99
N LYS A 451 -8.44 -14.53 -19.42
CA LYS A 451 -8.53 -13.23 -20.11
C LYS A 451 -9.22 -13.35 -21.47
N VAL A 452 -8.94 -14.40 -22.23
CA VAL A 452 -9.61 -14.66 -23.50
C VAL A 452 -11.10 -14.93 -23.28
N ALA A 453 -11.45 -15.73 -22.26
CA ALA A 453 -12.83 -16.00 -21.89
C ALA A 453 -13.58 -14.71 -21.55
N ALA A 454 -12.98 -13.82 -20.74
CA ALA A 454 -13.54 -12.50 -20.47
C ALA A 454 -13.73 -11.65 -21.76
N SER A 455 -12.76 -11.69 -22.69
CA SER A 455 -12.86 -11.00 -23.98
C SER A 455 -13.98 -11.56 -24.86
N LEU A 456 -14.18 -12.88 -24.92
CA LEU A 456 -15.30 -13.50 -25.64
C LEU A 456 -16.65 -13.08 -25.07
N LEU A 457 -16.74 -13.02 -23.75
CA LEU A 457 -17.93 -12.54 -23.06
C LEU A 457 -18.18 -11.06 -23.34
N LYS A 458 -17.14 -10.23 -23.47
CA LYS A 458 -17.26 -8.81 -23.83
C LYS A 458 -17.84 -8.66 -25.24
N ASP A 459 -17.25 -9.33 -26.23
CA ASP A 459 -17.70 -9.33 -27.64
C ASP A 459 -19.17 -9.78 -27.76
N GLY A 460 -19.52 -10.95 -27.21
CA GLY A 460 -20.89 -11.42 -27.12
C GLY A 460 -21.59 -11.76 -28.44
N SER A 461 -20.87 -11.89 -29.56
CA SER A 461 -21.43 -12.47 -30.79
C SER A 461 -21.82 -13.94 -30.58
N PRO A 462 -22.81 -14.47 -31.34
CA PRO A 462 -23.18 -15.89 -31.25
C PRO A 462 -21.98 -16.84 -31.41
N GLU A 463 -21.05 -16.50 -32.29
CA GLU A 463 -19.83 -17.26 -32.55
C GLU A 463 -18.87 -17.23 -31.34
N SER A 464 -18.62 -16.05 -30.75
CA SER A 464 -17.80 -15.90 -29.55
C SER A 464 -18.37 -16.64 -28.35
N LEU A 465 -19.69 -16.60 -28.18
CA LEU A 465 -20.38 -17.29 -27.08
C LEU A 465 -20.32 -18.81 -27.25
N ALA A 466 -20.53 -19.33 -28.46
CA ALA A 466 -20.39 -20.75 -28.75
C ALA A 466 -18.96 -21.25 -28.51
N LEU A 467 -17.96 -20.44 -28.89
CA LEU A 467 -16.55 -20.76 -28.65
C LEU A 467 -16.23 -20.77 -27.14
N PHE A 468 -16.76 -19.82 -26.38
CA PHE A 468 -16.65 -19.81 -24.91
C PHE A 468 -17.26 -21.09 -24.31
N GLU A 469 -18.49 -21.45 -24.69
CA GLU A 469 -19.15 -22.64 -24.17
C GLU A 469 -18.34 -23.91 -24.44
N ASN A 470 -17.88 -24.11 -25.68
CA ASN A 470 -17.09 -25.29 -26.04
C ASN A 470 -15.77 -25.34 -25.25
N THR A 471 -15.09 -24.20 -25.10
CA THR A 471 -13.81 -24.13 -24.36
C THR A 471 -13.99 -24.54 -22.90
N VAL A 472 -15.04 -24.06 -22.24
CA VAL A 472 -15.31 -24.42 -20.84
C VAL A 472 -15.65 -25.89 -20.71
N LEU A 473 -16.47 -26.44 -21.61
CA LEU A 473 -16.94 -27.83 -21.55
C LEU A 473 -15.86 -28.85 -21.94
N GLU A 474 -14.93 -28.48 -22.82
CA GLU A 474 -13.82 -29.34 -23.26
C GLU A 474 -12.56 -29.20 -22.38
N SER A 475 -12.59 -28.33 -21.37
CA SER A 475 -11.47 -28.16 -20.45
C SER A 475 -11.33 -29.35 -19.50
N ASP A 476 -10.09 -29.73 -19.17
CA ASP A 476 -9.78 -30.70 -18.11
C ASP A 476 -10.03 -30.14 -16.69
N SER A 477 -10.20 -28.82 -16.55
CA SER A 477 -10.44 -28.14 -15.27
C SER A 477 -11.56 -27.10 -15.38
N PRO A 478 -12.81 -27.51 -15.71
CA PRO A 478 -13.93 -26.60 -15.91
C PRO A 478 -14.18 -25.67 -14.72
N SER A 479 -13.88 -26.08 -13.49
CA SER A 479 -14.05 -25.28 -12.28
C SER A 479 -13.20 -24.00 -12.26
N GLN A 480 -12.14 -23.91 -13.08
CA GLN A 480 -11.33 -22.70 -13.23
C GLN A 480 -12.13 -21.53 -13.82
N TYR A 481 -13.17 -21.82 -14.59
CA TYR A 481 -14.00 -20.83 -15.29
C TYR A 481 -15.24 -20.43 -14.48
N SER A 482 -15.33 -20.76 -13.19
CA SER A 482 -16.56 -20.55 -12.41
C SER A 482 -17.04 -19.09 -12.43
N GLN A 483 -16.12 -18.14 -12.44
CA GLN A 483 -16.43 -16.71 -12.52
C GLN A 483 -16.89 -16.30 -13.93
N GLU A 484 -16.20 -16.74 -14.97
CA GLU A 484 -16.57 -16.46 -16.36
C GLU A 484 -17.91 -17.12 -16.72
N VAL A 485 -18.18 -18.33 -16.21
CA VAL A 485 -19.48 -19.00 -16.35
C VAL A 485 -20.59 -18.23 -15.62
N LYS A 486 -20.33 -17.67 -14.43
CA LYS A 486 -21.27 -16.76 -13.75
C LYS A 486 -21.58 -15.57 -14.66
N ASN A 487 -20.55 -14.91 -15.20
CA ASN A 487 -20.69 -13.76 -16.11
C ASN A 487 -21.44 -14.13 -17.40
N TYR A 488 -21.13 -15.27 -18.00
CA TYR A 488 -21.83 -15.83 -19.16
C TYR A 488 -23.31 -16.03 -18.86
N THR A 489 -23.61 -16.69 -17.75
CA THR A 489 -24.98 -16.99 -17.31
C THR A 489 -25.78 -15.72 -17.10
N LEU A 490 -25.17 -14.72 -16.46
CA LEU A 490 -25.78 -13.42 -16.24
C LEU A 490 -26.05 -12.70 -17.57
N LYS A 491 -25.16 -12.79 -18.56
CA LYS A 491 -25.34 -12.18 -19.89
C LYS A 491 -26.39 -12.89 -20.74
N GLN A 492 -26.38 -14.23 -20.77
CA GLN A 492 -27.24 -15.05 -21.65
C GLN A 492 -28.59 -15.44 -21.07
N ARG A 493 -28.73 -15.40 -19.73
CA ARG A 493 -29.99 -15.68 -19.01
C ARG A 493 -30.58 -17.04 -19.39
N GLN A 494 -31.83 -17.08 -19.86
CA GLN A 494 -32.52 -18.32 -20.22
C GLN A 494 -31.77 -19.15 -21.26
N LYS A 495 -30.99 -18.52 -22.14
CA LYS A 495 -30.20 -19.22 -23.17
C LYS A 495 -29.04 -20.02 -22.58
N ALA A 496 -28.58 -19.71 -21.36
CA ALA A 496 -27.48 -20.43 -20.72
C ALA A 496 -27.90 -21.76 -20.08
N LYS A 497 -29.19 -22.08 -19.98
CA LYS A 497 -29.67 -23.28 -19.25
C LYS A 497 -29.04 -24.57 -19.76
N ASP A 498 -29.05 -24.78 -21.07
CA ASP A 498 -28.52 -25.99 -21.69
C ASP A 498 -27.01 -26.11 -21.45
N PHE A 499 -26.28 -24.98 -21.51
CA PHE A 499 -24.86 -24.92 -21.18
C PHE A 499 -24.59 -25.24 -19.70
N ILE A 500 -25.34 -24.65 -18.77
CA ILE A 500 -25.18 -24.90 -17.33
C ILE A 500 -25.40 -26.36 -16.98
N SER A 501 -26.36 -27.03 -17.64
CA SER A 501 -26.57 -28.47 -17.47
C SER A 501 -25.36 -29.29 -17.90
N LYS A 502 -24.74 -28.97 -19.05
CA LYS A 502 -23.50 -29.62 -19.50
C LYS A 502 -22.32 -29.29 -18.60
N TYR A 503 -22.23 -28.05 -18.15
CA TYR A 503 -21.18 -27.59 -17.25
C TYR A 503 -21.26 -28.27 -15.88
N LYS A 504 -22.47 -28.55 -15.38
CA LYS A 504 -22.66 -29.38 -14.18
C LYS A 504 -22.02 -30.76 -14.35
N GLU A 505 -22.25 -31.42 -15.49
CA GLU A 505 -21.66 -32.74 -15.76
C GLU A 505 -20.13 -32.65 -15.80
N ALA A 506 -19.58 -31.62 -16.44
CA ALA A 506 -18.15 -31.36 -16.49
C ALA A 506 -17.55 -31.13 -15.08
N LEU A 507 -18.19 -30.33 -14.24
CA LEU A 507 -17.77 -30.08 -12.86
C LEU A 507 -17.84 -31.34 -11.98
N ILE A 508 -18.88 -32.17 -12.15
CA ILE A 508 -18.99 -33.44 -11.42
C ILE A 508 -17.88 -34.41 -11.84
N ASN A 509 -17.52 -34.43 -13.13
CA ASN A 509 -16.43 -35.26 -13.62
C ASN A 509 -15.07 -34.81 -13.06
N GLU A 510 -14.86 -33.50 -12.89
CA GLU A 510 -13.62 -32.95 -12.32
C GLU A 510 -13.56 -33.11 -10.79
N LEU A 511 -14.58 -32.62 -10.07
CA LEU A 511 -14.53 -32.43 -8.62
C LEU A 511 -15.21 -33.56 -7.82
N GLY A 512 -15.97 -34.42 -8.50
CA GLY A 512 -16.86 -35.38 -7.85
C GLY A 512 -18.03 -34.72 -7.13
N THR A 513 -18.71 -35.48 -6.27
CA THR A 513 -19.85 -35.02 -5.46
C THR A 513 -19.52 -34.82 -3.97
N GLU A 514 -18.31 -35.18 -3.56
CA GLU A 514 -17.84 -35.07 -2.17
C GLU A 514 -17.13 -33.74 -1.92
N LYS A 515 -16.97 -33.36 -0.64
CA LYS A 515 -16.20 -32.18 -0.28
C LYS A 515 -14.71 -32.42 -0.52
N LEU A 516 -14.06 -31.53 -1.24
CA LEU A 516 -12.61 -31.51 -1.36
C LEU A 516 -11.96 -31.00 -0.07
N GLU A 517 -10.93 -31.70 0.40
CA GLU A 517 -10.11 -31.27 1.55
C GLU A 517 -9.06 -30.22 1.16
N ASN A 518 -8.63 -30.22 -0.11
CA ASN A 518 -7.65 -29.28 -0.66
C ASN A 518 -8.15 -28.69 -1.98
N TYR A 519 -7.85 -27.42 -2.22
CA TYR A 519 -8.22 -26.70 -3.45
C TYR A 519 -6.97 -26.43 -4.29
N GLU A 520 -6.98 -26.84 -5.55
CA GLU A 520 -5.88 -26.59 -6.49
C GLU A 520 -5.89 -25.15 -7.02
N HIS A 521 -7.06 -24.51 -7.06
CA HIS A 521 -7.22 -23.12 -7.49
C HIS A 521 -8.50 -22.45 -6.93
N SER A 522 -8.63 -21.13 -7.14
CA SER A 522 -9.70 -20.28 -6.57
C SER A 522 -11.12 -20.67 -7.02
N GLY A 523 -11.26 -21.19 -8.23
CA GLY A 523 -12.52 -21.70 -8.77
C GLY A 523 -13.14 -22.82 -7.92
N GLN A 524 -12.33 -23.82 -7.52
CA GLN A 524 -12.76 -24.91 -6.64
C GLN A 524 -13.17 -24.38 -5.27
N TYR A 525 -12.39 -23.45 -4.70
CA TYR A 525 -12.73 -22.81 -3.43
C TYR A 525 -14.10 -22.12 -3.50
N THR A 526 -14.37 -21.37 -4.56
CA THR A 526 -15.64 -20.63 -4.75
C THR A 526 -16.82 -21.59 -4.80
N ILE A 527 -16.72 -22.66 -5.60
CA ILE A 527 -17.77 -23.68 -5.73
C ILE A 527 -18.03 -24.38 -4.39
N MET A 528 -16.96 -24.70 -3.65
CA MET A 528 -17.07 -25.41 -2.38
C MET A 528 -17.60 -24.50 -1.26
N ASN A 529 -17.27 -23.20 -1.29
CA ASN A 529 -17.83 -22.20 -0.39
C ASN A 529 -19.33 -21.92 -0.66
N ASP A 530 -19.76 -22.00 -1.92
CA ASP A 530 -21.19 -22.01 -2.28
C ASP A 530 -21.90 -23.32 -1.85
N GLY A 531 -21.17 -24.26 -1.27
CA GLY A 531 -21.68 -25.50 -0.69
C GLY A 531 -21.63 -26.70 -1.62
N GLY A 532 -20.74 -26.67 -2.62
CA GLY A 532 -20.47 -27.76 -3.57
C GLY A 532 -21.10 -27.53 -4.94
N VAL A 533 -20.78 -28.42 -5.89
CA VAL A 533 -21.19 -28.31 -7.30
C VAL A 533 -22.70 -28.15 -7.45
N GLU A 534 -23.51 -28.93 -6.74
CA GLU A 534 -24.97 -28.87 -6.83
C GLU A 534 -25.53 -27.49 -6.47
N LYS A 535 -25.12 -26.93 -5.32
CA LYS A 535 -25.60 -25.62 -4.86
C LYS A 535 -25.09 -24.48 -5.74
N PHE A 536 -23.86 -24.61 -6.24
CA PHE A 536 -23.29 -23.66 -7.19
C PHE A 536 -24.08 -23.65 -8.52
N ILE A 537 -24.39 -24.82 -9.07
CA ILE A 537 -25.19 -24.94 -10.30
C ILE A 537 -26.63 -24.45 -10.06
N GLU A 538 -27.25 -24.77 -8.94
CA GLU A 538 -28.57 -24.23 -8.58
C GLU A 538 -28.57 -22.71 -8.56
N LYS A 539 -27.51 -22.09 -8.02
CA LYS A 539 -27.32 -20.63 -8.02
C LYS A 539 -27.20 -20.08 -9.45
N LEU A 540 -26.42 -20.73 -10.32
CA LEU A 540 -26.35 -20.34 -11.73
C LEU A 540 -27.70 -20.48 -12.45
N LEU A 541 -28.44 -21.57 -12.22
CA LEU A 541 -29.76 -21.77 -12.82
C LEU A 541 -30.76 -20.68 -12.38
N ARG A 542 -30.67 -20.16 -11.16
CA ARG A 542 -31.48 -19.01 -10.72
C ARG A 542 -31.18 -17.74 -11.52
N TYR A 543 -29.94 -17.51 -11.92
CA TYR A 543 -29.59 -16.38 -12.79
C TYR A 543 -30.19 -16.49 -14.20
N THR A 544 -30.52 -17.71 -14.65
CA THR A 544 -31.19 -17.91 -15.94
C THR A 544 -32.64 -17.48 -15.93
N GLU A 545 -33.31 -17.46 -14.77
CA GLU A 545 -34.71 -17.03 -14.62
C GLU A 545 -34.89 -15.67 -15.30
N GLY A 546 -35.79 -15.59 -16.27
CA GLY A 546 -35.99 -14.42 -17.16
C GLY A 546 -36.69 -13.27 -16.44
N LEU A 547 -36.24 -12.96 -15.25
CA LEU A 547 -36.86 -12.01 -14.35
C LEU A 547 -36.61 -10.63 -14.88
N LYS A 548 -37.72 -9.94 -15.17
CA LYS A 548 -37.68 -8.52 -15.49
C LYS A 548 -37.11 -7.77 -14.28
N PRO A 549 -36.36 -6.66 -14.44
CA PRO A 549 -35.87 -5.89 -13.31
C PRO A 549 -36.97 -5.55 -12.29
N SER A 550 -38.20 -5.32 -12.76
CA SER A 550 -39.35 -5.11 -11.87
C SER A 550 -39.70 -6.31 -10.97
N GLN A 551 -39.51 -7.54 -11.46
CA GLN A 551 -39.73 -8.75 -10.66
C GLN A 551 -38.62 -8.94 -9.64
N LEU A 552 -37.37 -8.61 -9.99
CA LEU A 552 -36.24 -8.63 -9.07
C LEU A 552 -36.39 -7.58 -7.96
N LEU A 553 -36.82 -6.37 -8.30
CA LEU A 553 -37.12 -5.33 -7.30
C LEU A 553 -38.27 -5.74 -6.36
N VAL A 554 -39.29 -6.45 -6.87
CA VAL A 554 -40.34 -7.06 -6.03
C VAL A 554 -39.80 -8.21 -5.16
N ARG A 555 -38.77 -8.95 -5.60
CA ARG A 555 -38.09 -9.95 -4.76
C ARG A 555 -37.29 -9.29 -3.65
N LEU A 556 -36.61 -8.17 -3.94
CA LEU A 556 -35.91 -7.38 -2.93
C LEU A 556 -36.85 -6.87 -1.84
N SER A 557 -38.09 -6.49 -2.18
CA SER A 557 -39.06 -6.04 -1.18
C SER A 557 -39.62 -7.17 -0.28
N ARG A 558 -39.20 -8.43 -0.46
CA ARG A 558 -39.63 -9.57 0.37
C ARG A 558 -38.58 -9.89 1.44
N PRO A 559 -38.96 -10.27 2.68
CA PRO A 559 -38.00 -10.61 3.73
C PRO A 559 -37.10 -11.81 3.37
N GLU A 560 -37.68 -12.87 2.82
CA GLU A 560 -37.08 -14.21 2.64
C GLU A 560 -36.06 -14.33 1.46
N GLY A 561 -35.72 -13.23 0.77
CA GLY A 561 -34.90 -13.26 -0.44
C GLY A 561 -33.41 -13.03 -0.18
N ASN A 562 -32.53 -13.79 -0.86
CA ASN A 562 -31.09 -13.52 -0.88
C ASN A 562 -30.83 -12.17 -1.58
N THR A 563 -30.54 -11.15 -0.77
CA THR A 563 -30.34 -9.76 -1.25
C THR A 563 -29.18 -9.68 -2.24
N GLN A 564 -28.02 -10.25 -1.90
CA GLN A 564 -26.82 -10.17 -2.73
C GLN A 564 -27.06 -10.79 -4.11
N GLU A 565 -27.59 -12.02 -4.15
CA GLU A 565 -27.91 -12.70 -5.41
C GLU A 565 -28.90 -11.89 -6.26
N THR A 566 -29.89 -11.25 -5.63
CA THR A 566 -30.89 -10.44 -6.34
C THR A 566 -30.30 -9.13 -6.87
N LEU A 567 -29.36 -8.51 -6.13
CA LEU A 567 -28.65 -7.30 -6.57
C LEU A 567 -27.70 -7.60 -7.75
N GLU A 568 -26.96 -8.71 -7.71
CA GLU A 568 -26.14 -9.18 -8.85
C GLU A 568 -27.00 -9.40 -10.11
N GLN A 569 -28.17 -10.03 -9.94
CA GLN A 569 -29.12 -10.20 -11.05
C GLN A 569 -29.62 -8.85 -11.59
N LEU A 570 -29.87 -7.88 -10.71
CA LEU A 570 -30.29 -6.54 -11.08
C LEU A 570 -29.20 -5.76 -11.81
N GLN A 571 -27.95 -5.87 -11.39
CA GLN A 571 -26.81 -5.19 -12.00
C GLN A 571 -26.76 -5.48 -13.49
N VAL A 572 -26.84 -6.77 -13.83
CA VAL A 572 -26.78 -7.20 -15.22
C VAL A 572 -28.10 -6.91 -15.95
N ALA A 573 -29.23 -6.99 -15.27
CA ALA A 573 -30.52 -6.68 -15.89
C ALA A 573 -30.71 -5.18 -16.18
N LEU A 574 -29.98 -4.31 -15.49
CA LEU A 574 -30.01 -2.84 -15.59
C LEU A 574 -28.78 -2.25 -16.28
N GLN A 575 -27.76 -3.05 -16.60
CA GLN A 575 -26.55 -2.59 -17.28
C GLN A 575 -26.90 -1.78 -18.54
N SER A 576 -26.39 -0.55 -18.61
CA SER A 576 -26.61 0.41 -19.70
C SER A 576 -28.08 0.79 -19.96
N LYS A 577 -28.99 0.49 -19.04
CA LYS A 577 -30.39 0.93 -19.12
C LYS A 577 -30.60 2.19 -18.27
N PRO A 578 -31.40 3.14 -18.74
CA PRO A 578 -31.78 4.26 -17.92
C PRO A 578 -32.51 3.80 -16.66
N LEU A 579 -32.05 4.28 -15.51
CA LEU A 579 -32.56 3.89 -14.20
C LEU A 579 -33.87 4.61 -13.86
N GLY A 580 -34.25 5.67 -14.58
CA GLY A 580 -35.39 6.54 -14.25
C GLY A 580 -36.66 5.78 -13.87
N LYS A 581 -37.08 4.80 -14.69
CA LYS A 581 -38.30 4.00 -14.42
C LYS A 581 -38.19 2.93 -13.33
N TYR A 582 -36.98 2.72 -12.79
CA TYR A 582 -36.67 1.72 -11.77
C TYR A 582 -36.38 2.33 -10.40
N ARG A 583 -35.97 3.61 -10.34
CA ARG A 583 -35.69 4.35 -9.09
C ARG A 583 -36.82 4.21 -8.07
N SER A 584 -38.06 4.45 -8.49
CA SER A 584 -39.26 4.27 -7.65
C SER A 584 -39.39 2.88 -7.03
N LYS A 585 -38.98 1.85 -7.76
CA LYS A 585 -39.06 0.45 -7.30
C LYS A 585 -37.91 0.07 -6.37
N PHE A 586 -36.74 0.69 -6.54
CA PHE A 586 -35.66 0.58 -5.55
C PHE A 586 -36.07 1.25 -4.24
N ALA A 587 -36.63 2.46 -4.31
CA ALA A 587 -37.15 3.18 -3.15
C ALA A 587 -38.20 2.33 -2.40
N TYR A 588 -39.20 1.83 -3.13
CA TYR A 588 -40.19 0.91 -2.57
C TYR A 588 -39.56 -0.33 -1.93
N ALA A 589 -38.62 -1.00 -2.61
CA ALA A 589 -37.99 -2.22 -2.10
C ALA A 589 -37.19 -1.95 -0.82
N ALA A 590 -36.43 -0.87 -0.77
CA ALA A 590 -35.69 -0.44 0.42
C ALA A 590 -36.66 -0.05 1.55
N ALA A 591 -37.72 0.73 1.26
CA ALA A 591 -38.69 1.20 2.24
C ALA A 591 -39.50 0.05 2.89
N LYS A 592 -39.60 -1.11 2.24
CA LYS A 592 -40.24 -2.33 2.78
C LYS A 592 -39.27 -3.33 3.42
N SER A 593 -37.97 -3.07 3.36
CA SER A 593 -36.95 -3.96 3.92
C SER A 593 -36.52 -3.51 5.33
N ASP A 594 -35.92 -4.41 6.09
CA ASP A 594 -35.11 -4.05 7.26
C ASP A 594 -33.94 -3.15 6.86
N ASP A 595 -33.30 -2.51 7.83
CA ASP A 595 -32.29 -1.49 7.55
C ASP A 595 -31.03 -2.05 6.88
N VAL A 596 -30.58 -3.26 7.24
CA VAL A 596 -29.36 -3.86 6.63
C VAL A 596 -29.60 -4.06 5.14
N LYS A 597 -30.75 -4.66 4.80
CA LYS A 597 -31.14 -4.89 3.43
C LYS A 597 -31.45 -3.59 2.69
N ALA A 598 -32.14 -2.65 3.31
CA ALA A 598 -32.42 -1.33 2.72
C ALA A 598 -31.12 -0.57 2.38
N MET A 599 -30.12 -0.60 3.27
CA MET A 599 -28.81 -0.01 3.02
C MET A 599 -28.11 -0.66 1.83
N GLN A 600 -28.13 -1.99 1.72
CA GLN A 600 -27.56 -2.70 0.56
C GLN A 600 -28.24 -2.26 -0.74
N ILE A 601 -29.57 -2.16 -0.75
CA ILE A 601 -30.37 -1.74 -1.91
C ILE A 601 -30.04 -0.30 -2.32
N ILE A 602 -29.99 0.63 -1.35
CA ILE A 602 -29.69 2.05 -1.61
C ILE A 602 -28.24 2.25 -2.03
N THR A 603 -27.29 1.55 -1.40
CA THR A 603 -25.87 1.61 -1.78
C THR A 603 -25.67 1.10 -3.19
N PHE A 604 -26.34 0.01 -3.55
CA PHE A 604 -26.30 -0.54 -4.89
C PHE A 604 -26.90 0.43 -5.93
N LEU A 605 -28.06 1.04 -5.65
CA LEU A 605 -28.63 2.07 -6.51
C LEU A 605 -27.68 3.27 -6.66
N PHE A 606 -27.13 3.74 -5.55
CA PHE A 606 -26.14 4.82 -5.55
C PHE A 606 -24.94 4.49 -6.43
N GLN A 607 -24.41 3.26 -6.36
CA GLN A 607 -23.33 2.80 -7.23
C GLN A 607 -23.74 2.76 -8.70
N LEU A 608 -24.95 2.28 -9.01
CA LEU A 608 -25.44 2.27 -10.39
C LEU A 608 -25.57 3.69 -10.97
N ASP A 609 -25.99 4.67 -10.16
CA ASP A 609 -26.12 6.07 -10.59
C ASP A 609 -24.79 6.84 -10.58
N SER A 610 -23.89 6.55 -9.63
CA SER A 610 -22.58 7.21 -9.55
C SER A 610 -21.63 6.75 -10.64
N SER A 611 -21.71 5.47 -10.98
CA SER A 611 -20.58 4.84 -11.64
C SER A 611 -20.49 5.19 -13.12
N GLY A 612 -21.54 5.12 -13.94
CA GLY A 612 -21.40 5.20 -15.40
C GLY A 612 -20.45 4.13 -16.03
N GLN A 613 -19.62 3.50 -15.20
CA GLN A 613 -18.64 2.45 -15.36
C GLN A 613 -19.12 1.33 -14.44
N GLY A 614 -19.70 0.27 -14.99
CA GLY A 614 -20.29 -0.80 -14.15
C GLY A 614 -19.33 -1.28 -13.05
N MET A 615 -19.87 -1.60 -11.87
CA MET A 615 -19.12 -2.29 -10.82
C MET A 615 -18.42 -3.52 -11.42
N SER A 616 -17.09 -3.50 -11.51
CA SER A 616 -16.35 -4.75 -11.58
C SER A 616 -16.35 -5.35 -10.17
N GLU A 617 -16.56 -6.67 -10.05
CA GLU A 617 -16.62 -7.37 -8.77
C GLU A 617 -15.27 -7.35 -8.00
N ALA A 618 -14.22 -6.71 -8.53
CA ALA A 618 -12.87 -6.65 -7.97
C ALA A 618 -12.42 -5.24 -7.52
N GLY A 619 -13.25 -4.20 -7.63
CA GLY A 619 -12.82 -2.82 -7.32
C GLY A 619 -11.85 -2.26 -8.36
N THR A 620 -11.79 -2.85 -9.56
CA THR A 620 -11.02 -2.34 -10.68
C THR A 620 -11.91 -1.39 -11.47
N ALA A 621 -11.48 -0.14 -11.62
CA ALA A 621 -12.15 0.80 -12.50
C ALA A 621 -12.21 0.20 -13.91
N VAL A 622 -13.41 0.05 -14.45
CA VAL A 622 -13.55 -0.23 -15.89
C VAL A 622 -13.08 1.03 -16.60
N ASP A 623 -12.13 0.91 -17.53
CA ASP A 623 -11.54 2.02 -18.27
C ASP A 623 -12.57 3.09 -18.68
N GLY A 624 -12.15 4.36 -18.60
CA GLY A 624 -12.88 5.62 -18.84
C GLY A 624 -13.76 5.72 -20.09
N ASP A 625 -13.71 4.75 -20.98
CA ASP A 625 -14.29 4.79 -22.32
C ASP A 625 -15.65 4.09 -22.45
N SER A 626 -16.19 3.51 -21.37
CA SER A 626 -17.59 3.07 -21.41
C SER A 626 -18.50 4.30 -21.56
N PRO A 627 -19.40 4.35 -22.55
CA PRO A 627 -20.32 5.47 -22.72
C PRO A 627 -21.12 5.62 -21.43
N GLN A 628 -20.89 6.72 -20.71
CA GLN A 628 -21.67 7.04 -19.53
C GLN A 628 -23.13 7.07 -19.96
N ALA A 629 -23.98 6.29 -19.29
CA ALA A 629 -25.42 6.44 -19.49
C ALA A 629 -25.76 7.91 -19.22
N PRO A 630 -26.47 8.60 -20.12
CA PRO A 630 -26.82 10.00 -19.92
C PRO A 630 -27.53 10.10 -18.57
N LYS A 631 -27.00 10.96 -17.69
CA LYS A 631 -27.58 11.17 -16.37
C LYS A 631 -28.97 11.80 -16.57
N GLU A 632 -30.01 10.96 -16.45
CA GLU A 632 -31.40 11.42 -16.51
C GLU A 632 -31.71 12.19 -15.22
N GLY A 633 -31.96 13.49 -15.37
CA GLY A 633 -32.59 14.29 -14.33
C GLY A 633 -34.03 13.80 -14.03
N PHE A 634 -34.68 14.35 -13.01
CA PHE A 634 -36.11 14.13 -12.79
C PHE A 634 -36.93 14.65 -13.98
N ASP A 635 -37.35 13.78 -14.89
CA ASP A 635 -38.15 14.21 -16.05
C ASP A 635 -39.67 13.92 -15.93
N PRO A 636 -40.16 13.41 -14.79
CA PRO A 636 -41.48 13.83 -14.29
C PRO A 636 -41.56 14.01 -12.75
N PRO A 637 -42.57 14.76 -12.24
CA PRO A 637 -42.85 14.83 -10.81
C PRO A 637 -43.15 13.43 -10.24
N LEU A 638 -42.53 13.11 -9.11
CA LEU A 638 -42.67 11.82 -8.46
C LEU A 638 -44.14 11.53 -8.14
N SER A 639 -44.56 10.27 -8.30
CA SER A 639 -45.89 9.88 -7.85
C SER A 639 -46.00 10.05 -6.33
N LYS A 640 -47.20 10.34 -5.81
CA LYS A 640 -47.43 10.48 -4.36
C LYS A 640 -46.87 9.30 -3.55
N PHE A 641 -47.08 8.07 -4.05
CA PHE A 641 -46.59 6.86 -3.39
C PHE A 641 -45.06 6.74 -3.42
N GLU A 642 -44.43 7.15 -4.52
CA GLU A 642 -42.97 7.17 -4.61
C GLU A 642 -42.36 8.23 -3.69
N ALA A 643 -42.98 9.41 -3.60
CA ALA A 643 -42.57 10.42 -2.65
C ALA A 643 -42.69 9.92 -1.20
N GLU A 644 -43.78 9.21 -0.86
CA GLU A 644 -43.95 8.58 0.46
C GLU A 644 -42.87 7.54 0.78
N ASP A 645 -42.46 6.70 -0.17
CA ASP A 645 -41.38 5.72 0.04
C ASP A 645 -40.01 6.40 0.24
N TRP A 646 -39.70 7.43 -0.54
CA TRP A 646 -38.47 8.21 -0.35
C TRP A 646 -38.46 8.96 0.97
N LEU A 647 -39.60 9.58 1.35
CA LEU A 647 -39.75 10.23 2.66
C LEU A 647 -39.59 9.25 3.82
N ASN A 648 -40.09 8.01 3.69
CA ASN A 648 -39.87 6.96 4.67
C ASN A 648 -38.37 6.66 4.84
N LEU A 649 -37.63 6.52 3.74
CA LEU A 649 -36.20 6.26 3.78
C LEU A 649 -35.39 7.44 4.35
N LEU A 650 -35.78 8.68 4.07
CA LEU A 650 -35.18 9.89 4.65
C LEU A 650 -35.40 10.00 6.17
N GLN A 651 -36.40 9.30 6.72
CA GLN A 651 -36.62 9.22 8.17
C GLN A 651 -35.74 8.16 8.85
N ARG A 652 -35.04 7.31 8.09
CA ARG A 652 -34.15 6.25 8.62
C ARG A 652 -32.75 6.79 8.86
N THR A 653 -32.60 7.56 9.94
CA THR A 653 -31.36 8.24 10.32
C THR A 653 -30.38 7.37 11.13
N GLU A 654 -30.71 6.11 11.38
CA GLU A 654 -29.83 5.20 12.11
C GLU A 654 -28.58 4.88 11.27
N LYS A 655 -27.40 5.10 11.85
CA LYS A 655 -26.10 4.90 11.17
C LYS A 655 -25.72 3.42 11.21
N GLN A 656 -25.37 2.84 10.06
CA GLN A 656 -24.78 1.51 10.01
C GLN A 656 -23.26 1.60 9.97
N ALA A 657 -22.56 0.78 10.76
CA ALA A 657 -21.10 0.82 10.81
C ALA A 657 -20.48 0.54 9.43
N SER A 658 -19.59 1.44 9.00
CA SER A 658 -18.79 1.27 7.80
C SER A 658 -17.42 0.70 8.15
N ARG A 659 -16.73 0.08 7.18
CA ARG A 659 -15.33 -0.36 7.34
C ARG A 659 -14.36 0.77 7.72
N TYR A 660 -14.76 2.04 7.59
CA TYR A 660 -13.91 3.22 7.76
C TYR A 660 -14.31 4.15 8.91
N GLY A 661 -15.17 3.70 9.83
CA GLY A 661 -15.27 4.28 11.19
C GLY A 661 -16.37 5.32 11.43
N GLU A 662 -16.90 5.98 10.39
CA GLU A 662 -18.15 6.73 10.50
C GLU A 662 -19.23 5.98 9.73
N GLY A 663 -20.29 5.56 10.45
CA GLY A 663 -21.42 4.91 9.81
C GLY A 663 -22.23 5.89 8.97
N THR A 664 -22.63 5.48 7.77
CA THR A 664 -23.59 6.23 6.92
C THR A 664 -25.00 5.74 7.23
N SER A 665 -25.97 6.63 7.39
CA SER A 665 -27.38 6.26 7.50
C SER A 665 -28.03 6.08 6.12
N ILE A 666 -29.19 5.43 6.08
CA ILE A 666 -29.98 5.30 4.85
C ILE A 666 -30.40 6.70 4.37
N ALA A 667 -30.85 7.54 5.30
CA ALA A 667 -31.24 8.93 5.00
C ALA A 667 -30.12 9.73 4.33
N ASP A 668 -28.87 9.59 4.79
CA ASP A 668 -27.71 10.27 4.21
C ASP A 668 -27.53 9.92 2.73
N ARG A 669 -27.49 8.61 2.42
CA ARG A 669 -27.30 8.13 1.05
C ARG A 669 -28.47 8.52 0.15
N VAL A 670 -29.69 8.43 0.66
CA VAL A 670 -30.89 8.83 -0.08
C VAL A 670 -30.90 10.33 -0.37
N GLY A 671 -30.51 11.17 0.60
CA GLY A 671 -30.41 12.62 0.40
C GLY A 671 -29.44 12.97 -0.73
N VAL A 672 -28.23 12.41 -0.70
CA VAL A 672 -27.24 12.62 -1.77
C VAL A 672 -27.73 12.07 -3.12
N LEU A 673 -28.35 10.90 -3.12
CA LEU A 673 -28.90 10.28 -4.32
C LEU A 673 -29.99 11.15 -4.98
N LEU A 674 -30.93 11.67 -4.20
CA LEU A 674 -32.00 12.54 -4.70
C LEU A 674 -31.46 13.90 -5.17
N GLU A 675 -30.40 14.43 -4.56
CA GLU A 675 -29.71 15.60 -5.09
C GLU A 675 -29.00 15.35 -6.41
N ASN A 676 -28.32 14.20 -6.56
CA ASN A 676 -27.71 13.79 -7.82
C ASN A 676 -28.76 13.70 -8.95
N TYR A 677 -29.97 13.26 -8.63
CA TYR A 677 -31.07 13.22 -9.61
C TYR A 677 -31.59 14.59 -9.98
N ALA A 678 -31.59 15.54 -9.05
CA ALA A 678 -32.02 16.91 -9.31
C ALA A 678 -30.94 17.71 -10.05
N ASN A 679 -29.67 17.39 -9.82
CA ASN A 679 -28.51 18.08 -10.39
C ASN A 679 -27.58 17.06 -11.08
N PRO A 680 -27.98 16.44 -12.20
CA PRO A 680 -27.17 15.40 -12.84
C PRO A 680 -25.75 15.86 -13.20
N ASN A 681 -25.55 17.16 -13.45
CA ASN A 681 -24.25 17.73 -13.78
C ASN A 681 -23.37 18.05 -12.56
N SER A 682 -23.84 17.86 -11.32
CA SER A 682 -22.99 18.07 -10.15
C SER A 682 -21.88 17.03 -10.09
N ASP A 683 -20.66 17.51 -9.88
CA ASP A 683 -19.50 16.66 -9.66
C ASP A 683 -19.68 15.86 -8.36
N GLN A 684 -19.27 14.59 -8.34
CA GLN A 684 -19.22 13.83 -7.08
C GLN A 684 -18.27 14.47 -6.08
N GLU A 685 -17.19 15.08 -6.58
CA GLU A 685 -16.21 15.80 -5.76
C GLU A 685 -16.88 16.94 -4.97
N TYR A 686 -17.86 17.61 -5.55
CA TYR A 686 -18.60 18.69 -4.90
C TYR A 686 -19.40 18.21 -3.67
N PHE A 687 -19.94 16.98 -3.70
CA PHE A 687 -20.57 16.41 -2.49
C PHE A 687 -19.55 16.14 -1.40
N TYR A 688 -18.40 15.57 -1.76
CA TYR A 688 -17.33 15.31 -0.79
C TYR A 688 -16.79 16.61 -0.19
N GLN A 689 -16.68 17.68 -0.98
CA GLN A 689 -16.33 19.02 -0.51
C GLN A 689 -17.35 19.54 0.50
N LEU A 690 -18.65 19.46 0.21
CA LEU A 690 -19.69 19.88 1.17
C LEU A 690 -19.67 19.07 2.46
N TYR A 691 -19.47 17.74 2.39
CA TYR A 691 -19.28 16.89 3.57
C TYR A 691 -18.05 17.29 4.40
N ALA A 692 -16.96 17.70 3.74
CA ALA A 692 -15.74 18.16 4.41
C ALA A 692 -15.92 19.53 5.09
N LEU A 693 -16.66 20.45 4.46
CA LEU A 693 -16.88 21.82 4.94
C LEU A 693 -17.94 21.91 6.04
N LEU A 694 -19.12 21.33 5.80
CA LEU A 694 -20.24 21.34 6.75
C LEU A 694 -20.09 20.31 7.88
N GLY A 695 -19.25 19.30 7.67
CA GLY A 695 -19.25 18.07 8.47
C GLY A 695 -20.43 17.17 8.10
N ALA A 696 -20.31 15.89 8.47
CA ALA A 696 -21.27 14.87 8.03
C ALA A 696 -22.72 15.15 8.48
N GLU A 697 -22.93 15.66 9.69
CA GLU A 697 -24.28 15.91 10.22
C GLU A 697 -24.99 17.05 9.49
N GLU A 698 -24.35 18.19 9.31
CA GLU A 698 -24.98 19.37 8.67
C GLU A 698 -25.08 19.19 7.15
N ALA A 699 -24.09 18.55 6.50
CA ALA A 699 -24.20 18.17 5.10
C ALA A 699 -25.39 17.22 4.89
N SER A 700 -25.54 16.20 5.74
CA SER A 700 -26.68 15.31 5.69
C SER A 700 -28.01 16.03 5.94
N LYS A 701 -28.10 16.91 6.94
CA LYS A 701 -29.31 17.72 7.18
C LYS A 701 -29.65 18.57 5.96
N LEU A 702 -28.66 19.22 5.34
CA LEU A 702 -28.86 20.00 4.12
C LEU A 702 -29.46 19.13 3.02
N TYR A 703 -28.86 17.98 2.72
CA TYR A 703 -29.35 17.08 1.66
C TYR A 703 -30.71 16.47 1.97
N ILE A 704 -30.96 16.07 3.21
CA ILE A 704 -32.24 15.55 3.66
C ILE A 704 -33.32 16.63 3.54
N ASN A 705 -33.09 17.84 4.07
CA ASN A 705 -34.07 18.92 4.04
C ASN A 705 -34.43 19.33 2.60
N ARG A 706 -33.41 19.47 1.73
CA ARG A 706 -33.62 19.80 0.32
C ARG A 706 -34.39 18.68 -0.39
N SER A 707 -34.03 17.43 -0.13
CA SER A 707 -34.74 16.27 -0.67
C SER A 707 -36.18 16.23 -0.19
N THR A 708 -36.45 16.44 1.10
CA THR A 708 -37.79 16.52 1.67
C THR A 708 -38.60 17.66 1.07
N ALA A 709 -38.05 18.86 0.98
CA ALA A 709 -38.71 20.01 0.36
C ALA A 709 -39.10 19.69 -1.10
N ARG A 710 -38.18 19.09 -1.86
CA ARG A 710 -38.43 18.65 -3.23
C ARG A 710 -39.54 17.60 -3.32
N LEU A 711 -39.52 16.61 -2.43
CA LEU A 711 -40.53 15.54 -2.37
C LEU A 711 -41.91 16.07 -1.97
N ASN A 712 -41.97 17.13 -1.16
CA ASN A 712 -43.21 17.79 -0.74
C ASN A 712 -43.71 18.83 -1.74
N GLY A 713 -42.93 19.16 -2.78
CA GLY A 713 -43.22 20.26 -3.71
C GLY A 713 -43.10 21.65 -3.07
N GLU A 714 -42.30 21.76 -2.01
CA GLU A 714 -41.94 23.01 -1.35
C GLU A 714 -40.77 23.70 -2.08
N ASP A 715 -40.51 24.96 -1.73
CA ASP A 715 -39.35 25.68 -2.25
C ASP A 715 -38.07 25.01 -1.77
N VAL A 716 -37.24 24.57 -2.72
CA VAL A 716 -36.00 23.85 -2.41
C VAL A 716 -34.95 24.91 -2.09
N PRO A 717 -34.33 24.91 -0.89
CA PRO A 717 -33.23 25.82 -0.58
C PRO A 717 -32.17 25.74 -1.70
N PRO A 718 -31.38 26.78 -2.02
CA PRO A 718 -30.27 26.66 -2.97
C PRO A 718 -29.10 25.83 -2.39
N LEU A 719 -28.29 25.21 -3.25
CA LEU A 719 -27.01 24.62 -2.82
C LEU A 719 -25.99 25.76 -2.73
N PRO A 720 -25.12 25.79 -1.70
CA PRO A 720 -24.06 26.80 -1.64
C PRO A 720 -23.10 26.63 -2.83
N SER A 721 -23.00 27.60 -3.72
CA SER A 721 -22.08 27.57 -4.86
C SER A 721 -20.94 28.56 -4.67
N LYS A 722 -19.76 28.28 -5.25
CA LYS A 722 -18.70 29.29 -5.37
C LYS A 722 -19.15 30.51 -6.17
N ASP A 723 -20.07 30.32 -7.12
CA ASP A 723 -20.62 31.38 -7.98
C ASP A 723 -21.57 32.33 -7.22
N ASP A 724 -21.98 31.97 -6.00
CA ASP A 724 -22.76 32.87 -5.13
C ASP A 724 -21.88 34.00 -4.54
N VAL A 725 -20.56 33.96 -4.77
CA VAL A 725 -19.58 34.90 -4.25
C VAL A 725 -19.03 35.73 -5.40
N SER A 726 -19.15 37.06 -5.32
CA SER A 726 -18.59 37.95 -6.33
C SER A 726 -17.05 37.91 -6.32
N GLU A 727 -16.43 38.18 -7.47
CA GLU A 727 -14.96 38.32 -7.58
C GLU A 727 -14.42 39.35 -6.57
N GLU A 728 -15.10 40.51 -6.43
CA GLU A 728 -14.76 41.54 -5.44
C GLU A 728 -14.75 40.98 -4.00
N ARG A 729 -15.72 40.13 -3.66
CA ARG A 729 -15.79 39.52 -2.32
C ARG A 729 -14.70 38.46 -2.13
N LEU A 730 -14.39 37.69 -3.17
CA LEU A 730 -13.29 36.72 -3.13
C LEU A 730 -11.94 37.44 -2.94
N GLU A 731 -11.70 38.55 -3.66
CA GLU A 731 -10.52 39.39 -3.47
C GLU A 731 -10.45 39.96 -2.04
N GLU A 732 -11.57 40.39 -1.47
CA GLU A 732 -11.62 40.82 -0.05
C GLU A 732 -11.25 39.69 0.91
N ILE A 733 -11.67 38.45 0.66
CA ILE A 733 -11.33 37.28 1.49
C ILE A 733 -9.84 36.97 1.37
N VAL A 734 -9.31 36.94 0.14
CA VAL A 734 -7.88 36.72 -0.13
C VAL A 734 -7.04 37.79 0.57
N GLN A 735 -7.46 39.06 0.49
CA GLN A 735 -6.77 40.17 1.14
C GLN A 735 -6.85 40.06 2.67
N GLN A 736 -8.03 39.74 3.23
CA GLN A 736 -8.19 39.50 4.68
C GLN A 736 -7.26 38.39 5.17
N ILE A 737 -7.13 37.29 4.43
CA ILE A 737 -6.24 36.17 4.77
C ILE A 737 -4.77 36.57 4.61
N THR A 738 -4.43 37.34 3.57
CA THR A 738 -3.07 37.83 3.31
C THR A 738 -2.59 38.79 4.39
N ASP A 739 -3.46 39.67 4.89
CA ASP A 739 -3.14 40.63 5.94
C ASP A 739 -3.22 40.05 7.36
N ALA A 740 -3.86 38.89 7.51
CA ALA A 740 -4.03 38.23 8.80
C ALA A 740 -2.73 37.56 9.30
N LYS A 741 -2.61 37.45 10.61
CA LYS A 741 -1.60 36.53 11.18
C LYS A 741 -2.03 35.08 10.93
N PRO A 742 -1.09 34.12 10.82
CA PRO A 742 -1.42 32.71 10.63
C PRO A 742 -2.49 32.18 11.60
N ALA A 743 -2.42 32.53 12.89
CA ALA A 743 -3.39 32.09 13.89
C ALA A 743 -4.79 32.73 13.74
N GLU A 744 -4.91 33.86 13.03
CA GLU A 744 -6.17 34.58 12.78
C GLU A 744 -6.88 34.07 11.50
N VAL A 745 -6.15 33.41 10.59
CA VAL A 745 -6.70 32.89 9.32
C VAL A 745 -7.84 31.90 9.57
N LEU A 746 -7.74 31.02 10.58
CA LEU A 746 -8.83 30.08 10.87
C LEU A 746 -10.11 30.78 11.29
N THR A 747 -10.01 31.84 12.11
CA THR A 747 -11.17 32.61 12.52
C THR A 747 -11.80 33.36 11.34
N ILE A 748 -11.01 33.67 10.31
CA ILE A 748 -11.53 34.22 9.05
C ILE A 748 -12.24 33.10 8.28
N LEU A 749 -11.60 31.95 8.11
CA LEU A 749 -12.17 30.77 7.44
C LEU A 749 -13.47 30.32 8.12
N GLU A 750 -13.52 30.16 9.44
CA GLU A 750 -14.71 29.77 10.22
C GLU A 750 -15.90 30.75 10.08
N LYS A 751 -15.63 32.00 9.67
CA LYS A 751 -16.67 33.02 9.42
C LYS A 751 -17.14 33.02 7.97
N LEU A 752 -16.43 32.36 7.07
CA LEU A 752 -16.86 32.22 5.69
C LEU A 752 -18.14 31.39 5.67
N SER A 753 -19.11 31.85 4.89
CA SER A 753 -20.21 31.01 4.46
C SER A 753 -19.70 29.82 3.64
N VAL A 754 -20.53 28.79 3.49
CA VAL A 754 -20.16 27.60 2.69
C VAL A 754 -19.80 27.99 1.25
N SER A 755 -20.55 28.92 0.65
CA SER A 755 -20.26 29.47 -0.68
C SER A 755 -18.91 30.19 -0.75
N GLU A 756 -18.58 31.00 0.26
CA GLU A 756 -17.27 31.67 0.38
C GLU A 756 -16.12 30.67 0.57
N HIS A 757 -16.34 29.57 1.29
CA HIS A 757 -15.37 28.49 1.39
C HIS A 757 -15.12 27.78 0.05
N LEU A 758 -16.18 27.47 -0.70
CA LEU A 758 -16.05 26.86 -2.03
C LEU A 758 -15.35 27.79 -3.02
N ALA A 759 -15.61 29.10 -2.95
CA ALA A 759 -14.91 30.11 -3.75
C ALA A 759 -13.44 30.22 -3.37
N TRP A 760 -13.12 30.14 -2.07
CA TRP A 760 -11.76 30.09 -1.58
C TRP A 760 -10.99 28.85 -2.06
N ASP A 761 -11.61 27.67 -2.01
CA ASP A 761 -10.97 26.44 -2.52
C ASP A 761 -10.71 26.54 -4.03
N GLY A 762 -11.67 27.06 -4.80
CA GLY A 762 -11.47 27.34 -6.23
C GLY A 762 -10.34 28.33 -6.52
N TYR A 763 -10.13 29.33 -5.65
CA TYR A 763 -8.97 30.23 -5.76
C TYR A 763 -7.64 29.48 -5.57
N LEU A 764 -7.57 28.55 -4.62
CA LEU A 764 -6.36 27.76 -4.34
C LEU A 764 -6.01 26.75 -5.44
N ASP A 765 -7.00 26.30 -6.22
CA ASP A 765 -6.76 25.43 -7.38
C ASP A 765 -6.05 26.17 -8.53
N GLU A 766 -6.26 27.49 -8.62
CA GLU A 766 -5.75 28.33 -9.70
C GLU A 766 -4.54 29.18 -9.29
N ASN A 767 -4.27 29.33 -7.98
CA ASN A 767 -3.28 30.26 -7.45
C ASN A 767 -2.50 29.66 -6.27
N ASP A 768 -1.28 30.16 -6.05
CA ASP A 768 -0.53 29.80 -4.84
C ASP A 768 -1.23 30.34 -3.57
N PRO A 769 -1.33 29.53 -2.50
CA PRO A 769 -1.94 29.98 -1.24
C PRO A 769 -1.16 31.17 -0.62
N PRO A 770 -1.83 32.17 -0.03
CA PRO A 770 -1.17 33.25 0.71
C PRO A 770 -0.28 32.71 1.84
N GLU A 771 0.84 33.39 2.11
CA GLU A 771 1.83 32.97 3.12
C GLU A 771 1.21 32.68 4.50
N PRO A 772 0.27 33.47 5.04
CA PRO A 772 -0.37 33.16 6.32
C PRO A 772 -1.15 31.84 6.31
N PHE A 773 -1.79 31.50 5.18
CA PHE A 773 -2.51 30.24 5.00
C PHE A 773 -1.54 29.05 4.89
N GLN A 774 -0.42 29.20 4.18
CA GLN A 774 0.62 28.16 4.14
C GLN A 774 1.15 27.84 5.55
N LYS A 775 1.31 28.87 6.39
CA LYS A 775 1.74 28.73 7.78
C LYS A 775 0.70 28.07 8.69
N LEU A 776 -0.59 27.99 8.31
CA LEU A 776 -1.57 27.19 9.07
C LEU A 776 -1.17 25.72 9.15
N GLY A 777 -0.43 25.22 8.16
CA GLY A 777 0.07 23.84 8.13
C GLY A 777 0.86 23.44 9.38
N SER A 778 1.45 24.39 10.11
CA SER A 778 2.18 24.13 11.36
C SER A 778 1.37 24.39 12.65
N LEU A 779 0.17 24.94 12.57
CA LEU A 779 -0.63 25.32 13.75
C LEU A 779 -1.62 24.23 14.18
N ILE A 780 -1.95 24.20 15.47
CA ILE A 780 -3.12 23.46 15.98
C ILE A 780 -4.35 24.34 15.75
N THR A 781 -5.27 23.84 14.93
CA THR A 781 -6.33 24.65 14.33
C THR A 781 -7.71 24.36 14.90
N LYS A 782 -7.96 23.15 15.39
CA LYS A 782 -9.25 22.80 16.00
C LYS A 782 -9.11 21.78 17.13
N ILE A 783 -10.14 21.74 17.97
CA ILE A 783 -10.37 20.65 18.93
C ILE A 783 -11.60 19.89 18.47
N ASP A 784 -11.47 18.57 18.34
CA ASP A 784 -12.54 17.68 17.93
C ASP A 784 -12.89 16.74 19.09
N SER A 785 -14.01 17.00 19.75
CA SER A 785 -14.54 16.20 20.85
C SER A 785 -15.61 15.21 20.39
N SER A 786 -15.83 15.02 19.09
CA SER A 786 -16.86 14.11 18.54
C SER A 786 -16.70 12.65 19.00
N ARG A 787 -15.48 12.27 19.40
CA ARG A 787 -15.13 10.94 19.90
C ARG A 787 -15.22 10.81 21.43
N ALA A 788 -15.58 11.88 22.12
CA ALA A 788 -15.86 11.88 23.55
C ALA A 788 -17.37 11.92 23.79
N THR A 789 -17.84 11.28 24.87
CA THR A 789 -19.24 11.39 25.28
C THR A 789 -19.57 12.85 25.60
N LYS A 790 -20.48 13.48 24.86
CA LYS A 790 -20.88 14.87 25.10
C LYS A 790 -21.58 14.98 26.46
N ASN A 791 -20.91 15.61 27.43
CA ASN A 791 -21.42 15.93 28.76
C ASN A 791 -20.72 17.20 29.27
N ASP A 792 -21.18 17.74 30.41
CA ASP A 792 -20.60 18.95 31.03
C ASP A 792 -19.09 18.84 31.27
N THR A 793 -18.58 17.63 31.52
CA THR A 793 -17.15 17.38 31.74
C THR A 793 -16.37 17.51 30.43
N THR A 794 -16.87 16.95 29.33
CA THR A 794 -16.26 17.06 27.99
C THR A 794 -16.24 18.50 27.51
N GLN A 795 -17.30 19.28 27.78
CA GLN A 795 -17.34 20.70 27.43
C GLN A 795 -16.30 21.52 28.22
N LYS A 796 -16.18 21.29 29.54
CA LYS A 796 -15.14 21.92 30.36
C LYS A 796 -13.73 21.54 29.93
N ALA A 797 -13.54 20.28 29.55
CA ALA A 797 -12.28 19.79 28.99
C ALA A 797 -11.92 20.52 27.69
N GLU A 798 -12.90 20.66 26.78
CA GLU A 798 -12.73 21.34 25.51
C GLU A 798 -12.42 22.84 25.69
N GLU A 799 -13.15 23.54 26.56
CA GLU A 799 -12.90 24.96 26.87
C GLU A 799 -11.52 25.18 27.48
N ALA A 800 -11.11 24.32 28.42
CA ALA A 800 -9.77 24.34 28.99
C ALA A 800 -8.72 24.16 27.89
N LEU A 801 -8.88 23.17 27.01
CA LEU A 801 -7.92 22.91 25.93
C LEU A 801 -7.87 24.02 24.88
N LYS A 802 -9.03 24.57 24.48
CA LYS A 802 -9.10 25.64 23.47
C LYS A 802 -8.20 26.82 23.85
N SER A 803 -8.22 27.22 25.12
CA SER A 803 -7.37 28.31 25.64
C SER A 803 -5.88 27.99 25.63
N LEU A 804 -5.50 26.71 25.60
CA LEU A 804 -4.13 26.24 25.75
C LEU A 804 -3.42 26.00 24.42
N ILE A 805 -4.12 25.46 23.41
CA ILE A 805 -3.46 24.92 22.21
C ILE A 805 -3.87 25.57 20.88
N ILE A 806 -5.06 26.17 20.78
CA ILE A 806 -5.54 26.72 19.50
C ILE A 806 -4.67 27.90 19.06
N GLY A 807 -4.28 27.91 17.78
CA GLY A 807 -3.43 28.93 17.17
C GLY A 807 -1.96 28.85 17.59
N LYS A 808 -1.57 27.82 18.35
CA LYS A 808 -0.16 27.54 18.67
C LYS A 808 0.45 26.68 17.59
N GLU A 809 1.68 27.00 17.23
CA GLU A 809 2.48 26.14 16.37
C GLU A 809 2.76 24.83 17.11
N LEU A 810 2.52 23.71 16.44
CA LEU A 810 2.82 22.40 16.99
C LEU A 810 4.33 22.19 16.93
N ASN A 811 5.01 22.60 17.99
CA ASN A 811 6.46 22.51 18.16
C ASN A 811 6.83 22.16 19.61
N ALA A 812 8.14 22.08 19.89
CA ALA A 812 8.71 21.71 21.20
C ALA A 812 8.13 22.53 22.33
N GLU A 813 8.23 23.83 22.12
CA GLU A 813 8.00 24.85 23.11
C GLU A 813 6.52 24.87 23.46
N THR A 814 5.65 24.72 22.46
CA THR A 814 4.22 24.57 22.68
C THR A 814 3.90 23.35 23.53
N ILE A 815 4.45 22.17 23.24
CA ILE A 815 4.16 20.97 24.05
C ILE A 815 4.76 21.07 25.46
N GLN A 816 5.98 21.59 25.60
CA GLN A 816 6.63 21.80 26.89
C GLN A 816 5.81 22.76 27.77
N ASN A 817 5.25 23.82 27.18
CA ASN A 817 4.40 24.77 27.89
C ASN A 817 2.98 24.26 28.11
N LEU A 818 2.52 23.32 27.28
CA LEU A 818 1.19 22.73 27.37
C LEU A 818 1.08 21.77 28.55
N LEU A 819 2.05 20.87 28.74
CA LEU A 819 1.96 19.80 29.74
C LEU A 819 1.77 20.29 31.19
N PRO A 820 2.49 21.32 31.69
CA PRO A 820 2.23 21.91 33.02
C PRO A 820 0.82 22.49 33.11
N LYS A 821 0.35 23.16 32.06
CA LYS A 821 -1.00 23.75 32.04
C LYS A 821 -2.10 22.69 32.00
N LEU A 822 -1.88 21.57 31.30
CA LEU A 822 -2.78 20.41 31.35
C LEU A 822 -2.82 19.80 32.76
N SER A 823 -1.67 19.79 33.45
CA SER A 823 -1.56 19.34 34.83
C SER A 823 -2.29 20.27 35.81
N GLU A 824 -2.19 21.59 35.64
CA GLU A 824 -2.95 22.58 36.41
C GLU A 824 -4.47 22.41 36.20
N ASN A 825 -4.88 22.00 35.00
CA ASN A 825 -6.28 21.78 34.62
C ASN A 825 -6.75 20.31 34.78
N HIS A 826 -6.00 19.47 35.50
CA HIS A 826 -6.26 18.03 35.58
C HIS A 826 -7.68 17.68 36.06
N GLN A 827 -8.28 18.48 36.94
CA GLN A 827 -9.64 18.22 37.43
C GLN A 827 -10.70 18.24 36.32
N SER A 828 -10.50 19.07 35.29
CA SER A 828 -11.41 19.19 34.15
C SER A 828 -11.05 18.23 33.00
N LEU A 829 -9.82 17.71 32.98
CA LEU A 829 -9.27 16.92 31.87
C LEU A 829 -9.04 15.44 32.22
N ALA A 830 -9.17 15.06 33.49
CA ALA A 830 -8.94 13.70 33.94
C ALA A 830 -9.95 12.71 33.34
N GLY A 831 -9.46 11.56 32.87
CA GLY A 831 -10.25 10.54 32.18
C GLY A 831 -10.30 10.71 30.65
N TYR A 832 -9.67 11.76 30.12
CA TYR A 832 -9.58 12.00 28.68
C TYR A 832 -8.16 11.82 28.15
N SER A 833 -8.11 11.49 26.86
CA SER A 833 -6.91 11.49 26.03
C SER A 833 -7.07 12.50 24.89
N ILE A 834 -5.99 13.20 24.55
CA ILE A 834 -5.92 14.23 23.51
C ILE A 834 -4.98 13.73 22.42
N SER A 835 -5.50 13.34 21.26
CA SER A 835 -4.69 12.97 20.10
C SER A 835 -4.49 14.18 19.21
N ILE A 836 -3.27 14.65 19.00
CA ILE A 836 -2.97 15.67 18.00
C ILE A 836 -2.51 14.97 16.73
N SER A 837 -3.18 15.23 15.61
CA SER A 837 -2.81 14.72 14.28
C SER A 837 -3.11 15.75 13.20
N ARG A 838 -2.49 15.58 12.02
CA ARG A 838 -2.77 16.45 10.87
C ARG A 838 -4.26 16.37 10.52
N ASN A 839 -4.90 17.52 10.34
CA ASN A 839 -6.29 17.59 9.94
C ASN A 839 -6.38 17.21 8.46
N GLN A 840 -7.23 16.25 8.12
CA GLN A 840 -7.38 15.77 6.75
C GLN A 840 -8.24 16.71 5.89
N SER A 841 -9.12 17.51 6.51
CA SER A 841 -10.05 18.38 5.79
C SER A 841 -9.62 19.84 5.70
N GLN A 842 -8.63 20.28 6.49
CA GLN A 842 -8.14 21.66 6.49
C GLN A 842 -6.63 21.69 6.82
N PRO A 843 -5.88 22.73 6.42
CA PRO A 843 -4.49 22.89 6.81
C PRO A 843 -4.28 22.89 8.33
N GLY A 844 -3.16 22.31 8.76
CA GLY A 844 -2.73 22.28 10.16
C GLY A 844 -3.12 21.01 10.91
N TYR A 845 -3.13 21.09 12.24
CA TYR A 845 -3.33 19.96 13.16
C TYR A 845 -4.64 20.08 13.92
N ALA A 846 -5.33 18.96 14.12
CA ALA A 846 -6.51 18.85 14.98
C ALA A 846 -6.16 18.09 16.26
N ALA A 847 -6.67 18.57 17.40
CA ALA A 847 -6.59 17.89 18.69
C ALA A 847 -7.91 17.15 18.98
N TYR A 848 -7.89 15.84 18.88
CA TYR A 848 -9.02 14.95 19.11
C TYR A 848 -9.11 14.56 20.59
N LEU A 849 -10.23 14.87 21.23
CA LEU A 849 -10.51 14.46 22.61
C LEU A 849 -11.31 13.13 22.61
N PHE A 850 -10.85 12.13 23.34
CA PHE A 850 -11.52 10.82 23.46
C PHE A 850 -11.35 10.24 24.87
N SER A 851 -12.17 9.25 25.25
CA SER A 851 -12.01 8.55 26.52
C SER A 851 -10.71 7.73 26.55
N SER A 852 -9.98 7.77 27.66
CA SER A 852 -8.60 7.23 27.73
C SER A 852 -8.49 5.69 27.61
N SER A 853 -9.61 4.96 27.59
CA SER A 853 -9.66 3.54 27.94
C SER A 853 -8.95 2.59 26.97
N ILE A 854 -9.00 2.80 25.65
CA ILE A 854 -8.35 1.90 24.66
C ILE A 854 -6.83 1.97 24.77
N MET A 855 -6.28 3.19 24.80
CA MET A 855 -4.82 3.39 24.82
C MET A 855 -4.24 2.99 26.17
N LYS A 856 -4.99 3.24 27.24
CA LYS A 856 -4.70 2.80 28.61
C LYS A 856 -4.68 1.28 28.75
N ALA A 857 -5.65 0.59 28.15
CA ALA A 857 -5.74 -0.88 28.18
C ALA A 857 -4.53 -1.56 27.51
N ARG A 858 -3.90 -0.91 26.54
CA ARG A 858 -2.74 -1.42 25.80
C ARG A 858 -1.39 -1.09 26.45
N SER A 859 -1.33 -0.23 27.47
CA SER A 859 -0.07 0.21 28.09
C SER A 859 0.09 -0.33 29.52
N GLU A 860 1.05 -1.22 29.72
CA GLU A 860 1.42 -1.73 31.06
C GLU A 860 1.91 -0.60 31.98
N SER A 861 2.65 0.35 31.44
CA SER A 861 3.19 1.49 32.19
C SER A 861 2.09 2.45 32.68
N LEU A 862 1.03 2.71 31.89
CA LEU A 862 -0.13 3.48 32.37
C LEU A 862 -0.91 2.71 33.45
N THR A 863 -0.98 1.37 33.34
CA THR A 863 -1.58 0.52 34.38
C THR A 863 -0.81 0.64 35.71
N THR A 864 0.53 0.70 35.64
CA THR A 864 1.38 0.90 36.83
C THR A 864 1.11 2.26 37.47
N LEU A 865 0.96 3.30 36.67
CA LEU A 865 0.65 4.64 37.15
C LEU A 865 -0.72 4.76 37.82
N ASP A 866 -1.75 4.09 37.28
CA ASP A 866 -3.06 4.07 37.92
C ASP A 866 -3.00 3.43 39.30
N LYS A 867 -2.17 2.37 39.45
CA LYS A 867 -1.93 1.73 40.73
C LYS A 867 -1.26 2.69 41.70
N GLU A 868 -0.26 3.45 41.27
CA GLU A 868 0.42 4.44 42.11
C GLU A 868 -0.52 5.58 42.55
N ILE A 869 -1.39 6.08 41.66
CA ILE A 869 -2.45 7.03 42.03
C ILE A 869 -3.45 6.40 43.01
N SER A 870 -3.87 5.16 42.77
CA SER A 870 -4.81 4.44 43.64
C SER A 870 -4.22 4.21 45.04
N GLU A 871 -2.90 4.01 45.12
CA GLU A 871 -2.09 3.93 46.35
C GLU A 871 -1.78 5.30 46.98
N LYS A 872 -2.32 6.40 46.43
CA LYS A 872 -2.12 7.78 46.90
C LYS A 872 -0.66 8.25 46.88
N LYS A 873 0.17 7.71 45.98
CA LYS A 873 1.53 8.21 45.76
C LYS A 873 1.55 9.52 44.98
N HIS A 874 0.53 9.74 44.16
CA HIS A 874 0.31 10.93 43.34
C HIS A 874 -1.18 11.28 43.29
N ASP A 875 -1.52 12.56 43.17
CA ASP A 875 -2.91 13.02 43.02
C ASP A 875 -3.43 12.83 41.58
N HIS A 876 -2.54 13.05 40.59
CA HIS A 876 -2.80 12.92 39.16
C HIS A 876 -1.51 12.67 38.35
N TYR A 877 -1.67 12.26 37.08
CA TYR A 877 -0.60 12.25 36.09
C TYR A 877 -1.07 12.82 34.74
N VAL A 878 -0.11 13.35 33.99
CA VAL A 878 -0.25 13.72 32.57
C VAL A 878 0.82 12.96 31.81
N SER A 879 0.44 12.13 30.84
CA SER A 879 1.33 11.27 30.05
C SER A 879 1.21 11.59 28.56
N LEU A 880 2.29 11.44 27.79
CA LEU A 880 2.31 11.67 26.35
C LEU A 880 2.76 10.40 25.60
N LEU A 881 1.82 9.69 24.98
CA LEU A 881 2.11 8.55 24.14
C LEU A 881 2.37 9.02 22.70
N LEU A 882 3.43 8.52 22.09
CA LEU A 882 3.74 8.83 20.69
C LEU A 882 3.63 7.53 19.90
N ASN A 883 2.77 7.49 18.88
CA ASN A 883 2.51 6.31 18.02
C ASN A 883 2.01 5.04 18.76
N PRO A 884 0.83 5.08 19.41
CA PRO A 884 0.33 3.97 20.21
C PRO A 884 -0.21 2.78 19.38
N ARG A 885 -0.01 2.74 18.05
CA ARG A 885 -0.49 1.66 17.19
C ARG A 885 0.41 0.42 17.20
N SER A 886 1.68 0.54 17.58
CA SER A 886 2.59 -0.60 17.75
C SER A 886 2.55 -1.12 19.18
N ASN A 887 2.55 -2.45 19.36
CA ASN A 887 2.74 -3.10 20.66
C ASN A 887 4.13 -2.80 21.28
N ASP A 888 5.03 -2.14 20.56
CA ASP A 888 6.30 -1.68 21.09
C ASP A 888 6.08 -0.51 22.07
N GLU A 889 6.62 -0.68 23.28
CA GLU A 889 6.64 0.25 24.43
C GLU A 889 7.41 1.57 24.15
N SER A 890 7.27 2.11 22.95
CA SER A 890 7.97 3.31 22.53
C SER A 890 7.40 4.62 23.12
N ASN A 891 6.43 4.51 24.02
CA ASN A 891 5.75 5.61 24.70
C ASN A 891 6.70 6.41 25.61
N ILE A 892 6.82 7.73 25.40
CA ILE A 892 7.50 8.62 26.35
C ILE A 892 6.51 9.03 27.44
N ILE A 893 6.42 8.24 28.50
CA ILE A 893 5.55 8.60 29.62
C ILE A 893 6.22 9.70 30.43
N LEU A 894 5.85 10.93 30.12
CA LEU A 894 6.12 12.07 30.98
C LEU A 894 5.19 11.98 32.19
N HIS A 895 5.68 12.38 33.36
CA HIS A 895 4.88 12.53 34.57
C HIS A 895 4.88 14.01 34.92
N SER A 896 3.75 14.58 35.34
CA SER A 896 3.74 15.96 35.87
C SER A 896 4.52 16.13 37.19
N ALA A 897 5.03 15.05 37.79
CA ALA A 897 5.89 15.11 38.98
C ALA A 897 7.41 15.13 38.68
N LYS A 898 7.83 14.88 37.43
CA LYS A 898 9.24 15.03 36.99
C LYS A 898 9.35 16.23 36.07
N GLU A 899 10.40 17.04 36.23
CA GLU A 899 10.73 18.08 35.25
C GLU A 899 10.88 17.45 33.86
N ILE A 900 10.10 17.93 32.89
CA ILE A 900 10.23 17.56 31.49
C ILE A 900 11.63 18.00 31.05
N THR A 901 12.46 17.04 30.64
CA THR A 901 13.84 17.37 30.26
C THR A 901 13.87 17.97 28.85
N LYS A 902 14.92 18.74 28.53
CA LYS A 902 15.13 19.23 27.15
C LYS A 902 15.20 18.08 26.13
N ASP A 903 15.67 16.90 26.53
CA ASP A 903 15.74 15.71 25.67
C ASP A 903 14.34 15.13 25.37
N ASP A 904 13.44 15.13 26.35
CA ASP A 904 12.03 14.75 26.15
C ASP A 904 11.35 15.71 25.16
N VAL A 905 11.60 17.01 25.33
CA VAL A 905 11.08 18.07 24.43
C VAL A 905 11.61 17.89 23.01
N SER A 906 12.90 17.60 22.82
CA SER A 906 13.48 17.34 21.49
C SER A 906 12.92 16.09 20.80
N LYS A 907 12.61 15.01 21.54
CA LYS A 907 11.98 13.80 20.98
C LYS A 907 10.53 14.03 20.54
N ILE A 908 9.81 14.87 21.29
CA ILE A 908 8.45 15.29 20.97
C ILE A 908 8.43 16.10 19.67
N VAL A 909 9.36 17.05 19.51
CA VAL A 909 9.52 17.85 18.28
C VAL A 909 9.80 16.99 17.08
N SER A 910 10.82 16.15 17.15
CA SER A 910 11.25 15.36 16.00
C SER A 910 10.11 14.43 15.55
N THR A 911 9.33 13.90 16.50
CA THR A 911 8.15 13.10 16.21
C THR A 911 7.04 13.91 15.54
N ILE A 912 6.77 15.14 16.02
CA ILE A 912 5.79 16.08 15.47
C ILE A 912 6.14 16.55 14.06
N GLU A 913 7.41 16.91 13.82
CA GLU A 913 7.89 17.34 12.51
C GLU A 913 7.81 16.21 11.48
N ASN A 914 8.04 14.96 11.92
CA ASN A 914 7.85 13.76 11.10
C ASN A 914 6.36 13.42 10.83
N MET A 915 5.40 13.98 11.55
CA MET A 915 3.96 13.79 11.29
C MET A 915 3.52 14.36 9.94
N ASN A 916 4.28 15.29 9.36
CA ASN A 916 4.01 15.87 8.04
C ASN A 916 4.04 14.84 6.89
N GLN A 917 4.56 13.63 7.14
CA GLN A 917 4.67 12.54 6.14
C GLN A 917 3.58 11.44 6.27
N GLY A 918 2.55 11.60 7.11
CA GLY A 918 1.23 11.03 6.77
C GLY A 918 0.45 10.20 7.80
N TYR A 919 1.00 9.68 8.91
CA TYR A 919 0.19 8.76 9.77
C TYR A 919 0.54 8.72 11.28
N LEU A 920 1.12 9.78 11.86
CA LEU A 920 1.52 9.79 13.28
C LEU A 920 0.55 10.58 14.18
N ASN A 921 0.26 10.01 15.37
CA ASN A 921 -0.59 10.60 16.41
C ASN A 921 0.21 10.79 17.70
N ALA A 922 0.15 11.99 18.29
CA ALA A 922 0.60 12.24 19.67
C ALA A 922 -0.61 12.22 20.61
N VAL A 923 -0.64 11.32 21.59
CA VAL A 923 -1.76 11.14 22.53
C VAL A 923 -1.37 11.57 23.93
N ILE A 924 -1.99 12.63 24.46
CA ILE A 924 -1.79 13.08 25.84
C ILE A 924 -2.92 12.53 26.72
N THR A 925 -2.61 11.71 27.73
CA THR A 925 -3.61 11.16 28.67
C THR A 925 -3.46 11.80 30.04
N ILE A 926 -4.59 12.22 30.63
CA ILE A 926 -4.63 12.85 31.95
C ILE A 926 -5.52 12.01 32.86
N GLU A 927 -5.02 11.64 34.03
CA GLU A 927 -5.76 10.84 35.01
C GLU A 927 -5.56 11.37 36.41
N SER A 928 -6.59 11.24 37.23
CA SER A 928 -6.59 11.61 38.66
C SER A 928 -7.12 10.45 39.49
N GLN A 929 -6.93 10.55 40.81
CA GLN A 929 -7.53 9.58 41.72
C GLN A 929 -9.05 9.46 41.54
N THR A 930 -9.71 10.60 41.33
CA THR A 930 -11.16 10.66 41.14
C THR A 930 -11.60 10.01 39.82
N SER A 931 -10.88 10.26 38.71
CA SER A 931 -11.24 9.66 37.41
C SER A 931 -11.01 8.16 37.38
N ILE A 932 -9.93 7.67 37.99
CA ILE A 932 -9.66 6.23 38.10
C ILE A 932 -10.72 5.54 38.97
N ALA A 933 -11.08 6.14 40.12
CA ALA A 933 -12.13 5.60 40.97
C ALA A 933 -13.49 5.56 40.25
N ALA A 934 -13.84 6.62 39.52
CA ALA A 934 -15.06 6.69 38.73
C ALA A 934 -15.10 5.65 37.61
N SER A 935 -13.99 5.46 36.88
CA SER A 935 -13.86 4.44 35.84
C SER A 935 -13.99 3.02 36.41
N ASN A 936 -13.36 2.74 37.55
CA ASN A 936 -13.49 1.45 38.24
C ASN A 936 -14.93 1.19 38.69
N ALA A 937 -15.58 2.20 39.29
CA ALA A 937 -16.98 2.09 39.70
C ALA A 937 -17.92 1.86 38.50
N ALA A 938 -17.69 2.55 37.37
CA ALA A 938 -18.45 2.35 36.15
C ALA A 938 -18.23 0.95 35.55
N ARG A 939 -17.00 0.41 35.60
CA ARG A 939 -16.71 -0.95 35.15
C ARG A 939 -17.41 -2.01 35.99
N GLU A 940 -17.44 -1.83 37.31
CA GLU A 940 -18.12 -2.73 38.23
C GLU A 940 -19.65 -2.65 38.08
N ALA A 941 -20.20 -1.43 37.97
CA ALA A 941 -21.63 -1.22 37.78
C ALA A 941 -22.17 -1.82 36.46
N ASN A 942 -21.31 -1.98 35.44
CA ASN A 942 -21.67 -2.51 34.13
C ASN A 942 -21.02 -3.88 33.85
N LYS A 943 -20.62 -4.62 34.87
CA LYS A 943 -19.82 -5.85 34.73
C LYS A 943 -20.48 -6.89 33.81
N ASP A 944 -21.74 -7.22 34.04
CA ASP A 944 -22.45 -8.26 33.29
C ASP A 944 -22.61 -7.89 31.80
N GLU A 945 -22.94 -6.62 31.52
CA GLU A 945 -23.07 -6.13 30.14
C GLU A 945 -21.71 -6.12 29.42
N ARG A 946 -20.64 -5.73 30.12
CA ARG A 946 -19.28 -5.78 29.58
C ARG A 946 -18.86 -7.21 29.26
N GLU A 947 -19.09 -8.17 30.15
CA GLU A 947 -18.77 -9.58 29.92
C GLU A 947 -19.51 -10.12 28.69
N ALA A 948 -20.78 -9.76 28.50
CA ALA A 948 -21.56 -10.13 27.30
C ALA A 948 -20.96 -9.55 26.00
N VAL A 949 -20.56 -8.27 26.01
CA VAL A 949 -19.95 -7.63 24.82
C VAL A 949 -18.56 -8.19 24.53
N ILE A 950 -17.73 -8.42 25.55
CA ILE A 950 -16.39 -9.02 25.40
C ILE A 950 -16.50 -10.42 24.82
N LYS A 951 -17.44 -11.24 25.31
CA LYS A 951 -17.70 -12.58 24.77
C LYS A 951 -18.03 -12.50 23.28
N PHE A 952 -18.93 -11.61 22.89
CA PHE A 952 -19.26 -11.39 21.49
C PHE A 952 -18.02 -11.03 20.64
N ILE A 953 -17.20 -10.09 21.11
CA ILE A 953 -15.99 -9.67 20.39
C ILE A 953 -15.04 -10.85 20.19
N LYS A 954 -14.78 -11.64 21.24
CA LYS A 954 -13.87 -12.80 21.17
C LYS A 954 -14.35 -13.90 20.21
N GLU A 955 -15.67 -14.06 20.07
CA GLU A 955 -16.27 -15.06 19.17
C GLU A 955 -16.22 -14.62 17.70
N ASN A 956 -16.13 -13.32 17.41
CA ASN A 956 -16.28 -12.76 16.06
C ASN A 956 -15.02 -12.05 15.49
N ALA A 957 -14.03 -11.73 16.32
CA ALA A 957 -12.76 -11.13 15.88
C ALA A 957 -11.77 -12.18 15.35
N LYS A 958 -11.01 -11.81 14.31
CA LYS A 958 -9.87 -12.61 13.79
C LYS A 958 -8.61 -12.37 14.61
N ALA A 959 -8.36 -11.15 15.10
CA ALA A 959 -7.22 -10.87 15.95
C ALA A 959 -7.51 -11.21 17.43
N LYS A 960 -6.57 -11.87 18.09
CA LYS A 960 -6.65 -12.18 19.53
C LYS A 960 -5.94 -11.08 20.32
N LEU A 961 -6.72 -10.14 20.89
CA LEU A 961 -6.22 -9.27 21.96
C LEU A 961 -6.17 -10.05 23.28
N PRO A 962 -5.20 -9.78 24.17
CA PRO A 962 -5.17 -10.36 25.52
C PRO A 962 -6.43 -10.00 26.33
N ASP A 963 -6.90 -10.93 27.17
CA ASP A 963 -8.09 -10.76 28.00
C ASP A 963 -8.03 -9.53 28.91
N GLU A 964 -6.83 -9.26 29.45
CA GLU A 964 -6.56 -8.10 30.30
C GLU A 964 -6.80 -6.75 29.62
N VAL A 965 -6.71 -6.70 28.28
CA VAL A 965 -6.98 -5.49 27.50
C VAL A 965 -8.48 -5.21 27.48
N PHE A 966 -9.30 -6.25 27.26
CA PHE A 966 -10.76 -6.13 27.27
C PHE A 966 -11.30 -5.78 28.66
N GLU A 967 -10.72 -6.36 29.71
CA GLU A 967 -11.11 -6.09 31.10
C GLU A 967 -10.83 -4.63 31.54
N LYS A 968 -9.94 -3.93 30.85
CA LYS A 968 -9.60 -2.52 31.11
C LYS A 968 -10.42 -1.53 30.28
N MET A 969 -11.08 -1.96 29.20
CA MET A 969 -11.91 -1.08 28.36
C MET A 969 -13.23 -0.70 29.03
N ASP A 970 -13.68 0.53 28.82
CA ASP A 970 -15.03 0.95 29.22
C ASP A 970 -16.09 0.30 28.32
N LEU A 971 -17.35 0.28 28.80
CA LEU A 971 -18.46 -0.37 28.10
C LEU A 971 -18.73 0.26 26.72
N GLU A 972 -18.61 1.58 26.58
CA GLU A 972 -18.92 2.28 25.34
C GLU A 972 -17.90 1.91 24.25
N THR A 973 -16.62 1.89 24.61
CA THR A 973 -15.55 1.37 23.77
C THR A 973 -15.82 -0.05 23.28
N LEU A 974 -16.21 -0.94 24.19
CA LEU A 974 -16.55 -2.33 23.86
C LEU A 974 -17.75 -2.39 22.90
N LYS A 975 -18.77 -1.56 23.11
CA LYS A 975 -19.93 -1.47 22.21
C LYS A 975 -19.54 -1.02 20.80
N GLN A 976 -18.64 -0.05 20.67
CA GLN A 976 -18.14 0.40 19.36
C GLN A 976 -17.38 -0.71 18.61
N ILE A 977 -16.52 -1.48 19.29
CA ILE A 977 -15.82 -2.62 18.69
C ILE A 977 -16.82 -3.70 18.26
N LYS A 978 -17.78 -4.01 19.13
CA LYS A 978 -18.86 -4.95 18.81
C LYS A 978 -19.64 -4.51 17.56
N LEU A 979 -20.02 -3.24 17.47
CA LEU A 979 -20.76 -2.69 16.32
C LEU A 979 -19.97 -2.82 15.01
N GLN A 980 -18.64 -2.61 15.05
CA GLN A 980 -17.76 -2.82 13.89
C GLN A 980 -17.70 -4.30 13.45
N LEU A 981 -17.62 -5.22 14.41
CA LEU A 981 -17.61 -6.66 14.15
C LEU A 981 -18.96 -7.17 13.62
N GLU A 982 -20.08 -6.63 14.12
CA GLU A 982 -21.41 -6.92 13.61
C GLU A 982 -21.57 -6.49 12.15
N ALA A 983 -20.98 -5.35 11.76
CA ALA A 983 -21.01 -4.88 10.39
C ALA A 983 -20.04 -5.63 9.45
N ASN A 984 -18.93 -6.17 9.95
CA ASN A 984 -17.97 -6.91 9.14
C ASN A 984 -17.24 -7.97 9.97
N PRO A 985 -17.77 -9.21 10.01
CA PRO A 985 -17.14 -10.34 10.70
C PRO A 985 -15.74 -10.60 10.13
N GLY A 986 -14.71 -10.25 10.89
CA GLY A 986 -13.30 -10.37 10.50
C GLY A 986 -12.59 -9.07 10.07
N SER A 987 -13.20 -7.90 10.32
CA SER A 987 -12.52 -6.59 10.23
C SER A 987 -11.52 -6.32 11.35
N PHE A 988 -11.69 -6.98 12.50
CA PHE A 988 -10.92 -6.77 13.72
C PHE A 988 -10.12 -8.01 14.09
#